data_AF-A0A8T1US97-F1
#
_entry.id   AF-A0A8T1US97-F1
#
_cell.length_a   1.000
_cell.length_b   1.000
_cell.length_c   1.000
_cell.angle_alpha   90.00
_cell.angle_beta   90.00
_cell.angle_gamma   90.00
#
_symmetry.space_group_name_H-M   'P 1'
#
loop_
_entity.id
_entity.type
_entity.pdbx_description
1 polymer ?
#
loop_
_entity_poly.entity_id
_entity_poly.type
_entity_poly.pdbx_seq_one_letter_code
_entity_poly.pdbx_strand_id
1 'polypeptide(L)'
;MLSVLQQTEVLKRTMLACTGEKKILAKVLADKDAKLLQLTEQMDFFKDVLAQRRSHVERPQRVHVLYKEQEQENTPEPVKNEEVDQTKLDQLARLAALEKERVESILSIQSLEQQRNELGQQLEKANSELQGALRRLEIGEQQHQESMTAAKKSFEEQVYLQSSLASTIERYRYIENAASQEKTQLRRDKQELERLIRLKEDEVGKRQAQATAKAEAQARSAQTQLRLVTKQLNQAQQALDTLRLDLKAAQKDNKQIQGIIRDLHHDLKVRNEDVERLNSKLDAANTTAENKTRSLQQTEARIEASDQEIERQNTLLEDQSQQIQTLEAKLSRSVPVDDEELQSRQQREESAWHQRVSALEHALVAERQNTALFREQQRKAVLMEQEKAAHAVEQAQAVAAELATANLCLLERKRQRDQEQKAFEEKLKEYTDRVVNLSSEKDALQREIEALRSQYQQLQQVKEQSGYEAAAIEKKLQEELASVRQELKNLTEIRDNLDRALAHALAPPRGKPGRHHASLSELRVELQKAKQKIAALEEQLSRNGSIRTSEIDGKLAQLSARERRVVEEQRGLKKQRVSARAQLETERAELDQQRESQEAVECRQKTDHTLLQQIIVLLTQRLQVMMALFETEPVTVLGALNKETAALNAVAKPASEDIESWRELQLQWENLRQELQNVDWKLEEMCRQLEALHLEYVGVSLAPLDGEMQSSLSSLLAGFHGPNPFSDAVAAGRDTVPVAEQLKANRLGRRLYENPESRARQVTAEEHETFALALAREMAAMKSGYERQLEELRGELRKTQQHRLLTGQRLRTELANERSCSQQTVAQLRERIAELEAALGDQEKGWIAAQTQQQAILDKHMAATSDDERQRALQELAELMGSEQRRRERERLSKLLAYCGASSVTVERRDRELEEETVDSVLAALEEEVEELNQ
;
A
#
# COMPACT_ATOMS: atom_id res chain seq x y z
N MET A 1 -4.24 25.09 -14.49
CA MET A 1 -3.70 26.15 -13.61
C MET A 1 -4.11 27.57 -14.03
N LEU A 2 -3.82 28.03 -15.26
CA LEU A 2 -4.07 29.42 -15.72
C LEU A 2 -5.42 30.06 -15.30
N SER A 3 -6.54 29.35 -15.42
CA SER A 3 -7.87 29.85 -15.04
C SER A 3 -7.99 30.24 -13.55
N VAL A 4 -7.33 29.50 -12.65
CA VAL A 4 -7.38 29.79 -11.20
C VAL A 4 -6.62 31.08 -10.89
N LEU A 5 -5.46 31.30 -11.53
CA LEU A 5 -4.70 32.54 -11.37
C LEU A 5 -5.54 33.76 -11.80
N GLN A 6 -6.18 33.70 -12.97
CA GLN A 6 -7.08 34.76 -13.45
C GLN A 6 -8.24 35.03 -12.47
N GLN A 7 -8.86 34.00 -11.91
CA GLN A 7 -9.91 34.16 -10.89
C GLN A 7 -9.36 34.83 -9.61
N THR A 8 -8.16 34.46 -9.14
CA THR A 8 -7.54 35.12 -7.98
C THR A 8 -7.14 36.57 -8.24
N GLU A 9 -6.77 36.94 -9.47
CA GLU A 9 -6.53 38.34 -9.82
C GLU A 9 -7.82 39.17 -9.84
N VAL A 10 -8.91 38.64 -10.40
CA VAL A 10 -10.21 39.31 -10.39
C VAL A 10 -10.72 39.51 -8.95
N LEU A 11 -10.54 38.51 -8.08
CA LEU A 11 -10.84 38.61 -6.64
C LEU A 11 -9.94 39.65 -5.94
N LYS A 12 -8.64 39.72 -6.24
CA LYS A 12 -7.76 40.77 -5.71
C LYS A 12 -8.17 42.17 -6.16
N ARG A 13 -8.54 42.35 -7.44
CA ARG A 13 -8.96 43.66 -7.99
C ARG A 13 -10.30 44.12 -7.41
N THR A 14 -11.27 43.22 -7.23
CA THR A 14 -12.57 43.53 -6.59
C THR A 14 -12.43 43.81 -5.09
N MET A 15 -11.61 43.05 -4.36
CA MET A 15 -11.25 43.36 -2.97
C MET A 15 -10.61 44.75 -2.83
N LEU A 16 -9.66 45.10 -3.72
CA LEU A 16 -9.04 46.42 -3.73
C LEU A 16 -10.08 47.54 -3.99
N ALA A 17 -10.98 47.36 -4.97
CA ALA A 17 -12.06 48.31 -5.23
C ALA A 17 -12.95 48.54 -3.99
N CYS A 18 -13.45 47.47 -3.37
CA CYS A 18 -14.30 47.59 -2.17
C CYS A 18 -13.55 48.21 -0.97
N THR A 19 -12.24 48.00 -0.82
CA THR A 19 -11.46 48.73 0.21
C THR A 19 -11.24 50.21 -0.12
N GLY A 20 -11.21 50.58 -1.40
CA GLY A 20 -11.23 51.98 -1.85
C GLY A 20 -12.56 52.66 -1.54
N GLU A 21 -13.68 52.03 -1.94
CA GLU A 21 -15.04 52.50 -1.65
C GLU A 21 -15.28 52.64 -0.14
N LYS A 22 -14.84 51.66 0.67
CA LYS A 22 -14.96 51.71 2.13
C LYS A 22 -14.14 52.85 2.76
N LYS A 23 -12.98 53.21 2.18
CA LYS A 23 -12.21 54.39 2.61
C LYS A 23 -12.90 55.71 2.22
N ILE A 24 -13.51 55.78 1.04
CA ILE A 24 -14.29 56.95 0.60
C ILE A 24 -15.51 57.14 1.51
N LEU A 25 -16.27 56.08 1.78
CA LEU A 25 -17.42 56.11 2.69
C LEU A 25 -17.02 56.48 4.13
N ALA A 26 -15.91 55.94 4.65
CA ALA A 26 -15.38 56.34 5.96
C ALA A 26 -15.02 57.84 6.02
N LYS A 27 -14.45 58.40 4.95
CA LYS A 27 -14.16 59.84 4.87
C LYS A 27 -15.44 60.68 4.77
N VAL A 28 -16.42 60.26 3.96
CA VAL A 28 -17.73 60.93 3.86
C VAL A 28 -18.49 60.91 5.18
N LEU A 29 -18.36 59.85 5.99
CA LEU A 29 -18.90 59.81 7.35
C LEU A 29 -18.17 60.81 8.27
N ALA A 30 -16.83 60.81 8.30
CA ALA A 30 -16.08 61.79 9.08
C ALA A 30 -16.39 63.25 8.69
N ASP A 31 -16.54 63.54 7.39
CA ASP A 31 -16.94 64.86 6.87
C ASP A 31 -18.41 65.22 7.22
N LYS A 32 -19.25 64.24 7.59
CA LYS A 32 -20.62 64.44 8.09
C LYS A 32 -20.64 64.62 9.60
N ASP A 33 -19.88 63.83 10.35
CA ASP A 33 -19.75 63.93 11.80
C ASP A 33 -19.11 65.27 12.20
N ALA A 34 -18.10 65.75 11.46
CA ALA A 34 -17.55 67.10 11.63
C ALA A 34 -18.60 68.21 11.40
N LYS A 35 -19.54 68.02 10.45
CA LYS A 35 -20.64 68.97 10.21
C LYS A 35 -21.74 68.88 11.28
N LEU A 36 -21.96 67.70 11.87
CA LEU A 36 -22.84 67.54 13.02
C LEU A 36 -22.26 68.19 14.28
N LEU A 37 -20.94 68.12 14.48
CA LEU A 37 -20.24 68.85 15.54
C LEU A 37 -20.41 70.37 15.36
N GLN A 38 -20.14 70.93 14.18
CA GLN A 38 -20.37 72.36 13.91
C GLN A 38 -21.84 72.78 14.11
N LEU A 39 -22.81 71.95 13.72
CA LEU A 39 -24.23 72.22 13.97
C LEU A 39 -24.61 72.14 15.46
N THR A 40 -23.92 71.29 16.23
CA THR A 40 -24.11 71.16 17.68
C THR A 40 -23.53 72.38 18.39
N GLU A 41 -22.30 72.79 18.05
CA GLU A 41 -21.67 74.03 18.54
C GLU A 41 -22.52 75.28 18.23
N GLN A 42 -23.11 75.35 17.02
CA GLN A 42 -24.06 76.42 16.67
C GLN A 42 -25.35 76.35 17.50
N MET A 43 -25.91 75.15 17.72
CA MET A 43 -27.09 74.99 18.58
C MET A 43 -26.82 75.36 20.04
N ASP A 44 -25.65 75.04 20.58
CA ASP A 44 -25.28 75.36 21.95
C ASP A 44 -24.99 76.87 22.12
N PHE A 45 -24.33 77.50 21.15
CA PHE A 45 -24.24 78.96 21.07
C PHE A 45 -25.63 79.63 21.07
N PHE A 46 -26.59 79.10 20.32
CA PHE A 46 -27.98 79.60 20.36
C PHE A 46 -28.68 79.34 21.71
N LYS A 47 -28.38 78.25 22.42
CA LYS A 47 -28.90 78.02 23.79
C LYS A 47 -28.36 79.04 24.77
N ASP A 48 -27.05 79.32 24.75
CA ASP A 48 -26.42 80.26 25.69
C ASP A 48 -26.91 81.70 25.47
N VAL A 49 -27.05 82.13 24.21
CA VAL A 49 -27.64 83.43 23.86
C VAL A 49 -29.11 83.55 24.30
N LEU A 50 -29.87 82.45 24.31
CA LEU A 50 -31.24 82.43 24.83
C LEU A 50 -31.31 82.36 26.36
N ALA A 51 -30.37 81.68 27.01
CA ALA A 51 -30.25 81.60 28.46
C ALA A 51 -29.95 82.98 29.09
N GLN A 52 -29.06 83.77 28.47
CA GLN A 52 -28.73 85.12 28.92
C GLN A 52 -29.90 86.13 28.86
N ARG A 53 -31.02 85.80 28.19
CA ARG A 53 -32.17 86.72 28.03
C ARG A 53 -33.41 86.40 28.87
N ARG A 54 -33.30 85.58 29.93
CA ARG A 54 -34.44 85.24 30.82
C ARG A 54 -34.13 85.29 32.33
N SER A 55 -33.88 86.48 32.87
CA SER A 55 -34.06 86.75 34.31
C SER A 55 -34.43 88.22 34.59
N HIS A 56 -35.72 88.47 34.79
CA HIS A 56 -36.35 89.34 35.82
C HIS A 56 -37.73 89.81 35.36
N VAL A 57 -38.74 89.58 36.20
CA VAL A 57 -40.08 90.18 36.14
C VAL A 57 -40.51 90.43 37.58
N GLU A 58 -40.71 91.70 37.94
CA GLU A 58 -41.41 92.07 39.18
C GLU A 58 -42.42 93.20 38.93
N ARG A 59 -43.44 93.24 39.80
CA ARG A 59 -44.54 94.21 39.90
C ARG A 59 -44.38 94.94 41.24
N PRO A 60 -44.85 96.19 41.45
CA PRO A 60 -46.28 96.56 41.36
C PRO A 60 -46.48 97.96 40.69
N GLN A 61 -47.57 98.74 40.80
CA GLN A 61 -48.83 98.64 41.56
C GLN A 61 -49.99 99.36 40.81
N ARG A 62 -50.99 99.87 41.54
CA ARG A 62 -51.95 100.92 41.15
C ARG A 62 -52.12 101.88 42.33
N VAL A 63 -52.29 103.18 42.09
CA VAL A 63 -52.95 104.15 42.98
C VAL A 63 -53.77 105.13 42.13
N HIS A 64 -54.84 105.68 42.69
CA HIS A 64 -55.82 106.58 42.04
C HIS A 64 -56.45 107.45 43.14
N VAL A 65 -56.66 108.77 42.95
CA VAL A 65 -57.55 109.65 43.76
C VAL A 65 -57.65 111.07 43.14
N LEU A 66 -58.71 111.83 43.48
CA LEU A 66 -59.03 113.18 42.98
C LEU A 66 -59.04 114.25 44.09
N TYR A 67 -58.99 115.54 43.71
CA TYR A 67 -59.66 116.73 44.30
C TYR A 67 -59.51 117.88 43.25
N LYS A 68 -60.45 118.79 42.87
CA LYS A 68 -61.55 119.56 43.52
C LYS A 68 -61.05 120.57 44.58
N GLU A 69 -61.42 121.86 44.66
CA GLU A 69 -62.31 122.81 43.92
C GLU A 69 -62.00 124.27 44.43
N GLN A 70 -62.64 125.44 44.18
CA GLN A 70 -63.93 125.90 43.59
C GLN A 70 -63.89 127.44 43.31
N GLU A 71 -64.62 127.98 42.30
CA GLU A 71 -65.27 129.35 42.24
C GLU A 71 -64.41 130.66 42.37
N GLN A 72 -64.86 131.92 42.12
CA GLN A 72 -66.09 132.66 41.68
C GLN A 72 -65.59 133.95 40.92
N GLU A 73 -66.13 134.45 39.79
CA GLU A 73 -67.41 135.16 39.47
C GLU A 73 -67.49 136.68 39.80
N ASN A 74 -67.64 137.55 38.78
CA ASN A 74 -68.60 138.70 38.63
C ASN A 74 -68.14 139.88 37.71
N THR A 75 -69.12 140.66 37.21
CA THR A 75 -69.04 141.86 36.32
C THR A 75 -69.75 143.07 37.02
N PRO A 76 -70.17 144.24 36.43
CA PRO A 76 -70.01 144.85 35.08
C PRO A 76 -69.70 146.41 35.04
N GLU A 77 -69.57 146.99 33.83
CA GLU A 77 -70.05 148.32 33.26
C GLU A 77 -70.22 149.65 34.10
N PRO A 78 -70.48 150.88 33.51
CA PRO A 78 -69.94 151.56 32.30
C PRO A 78 -69.83 153.16 32.39
N VAL A 79 -69.66 153.86 31.23
CA VAL A 79 -70.09 155.27 30.89
C VAL A 79 -69.26 156.55 31.31
N LYS A 80 -68.52 157.10 30.31
CA LYS A 80 -68.50 158.49 29.70
C LYS A 80 -68.38 159.86 30.45
N ASN A 81 -67.69 160.78 29.74
CA ASN A 81 -67.87 162.26 29.62
C ASN A 81 -67.54 163.15 30.85
N GLU A 82 -67.34 164.48 30.77
CA GLU A 82 -67.50 165.46 29.66
C GLU A 82 -66.31 166.48 29.53
N GLU A 83 -66.53 167.77 29.25
CA GLU A 83 -65.59 168.64 28.48
C GLU A 83 -65.61 170.17 28.83
N VAL A 84 -64.81 171.00 28.12
CA VAL A 84 -64.89 172.49 27.85
C VAL A 84 -63.88 173.48 28.52
N ASP A 85 -63.44 174.46 27.71
CA ASP A 85 -62.56 175.64 27.97
C ASP A 85 -63.18 176.82 28.78
N GLN A 86 -62.36 177.89 28.99
CA GLN A 86 -62.66 179.36 28.95
C GLN A 86 -62.14 180.14 30.19
N THR A 87 -61.79 181.44 30.18
CA THR A 87 -61.42 182.44 29.14
C THR A 87 -60.51 183.54 29.76
N LYS A 88 -60.05 184.52 28.96
CA LYS A 88 -59.19 185.65 29.37
C LYS A 88 -60.02 186.79 30.02
N LEU A 89 -59.47 187.48 31.02
CA LEU A 89 -59.40 188.95 31.00
C LEU A 89 -58.28 189.52 31.90
N ASP A 90 -57.96 190.78 31.64
CA ASP A 90 -57.17 191.76 32.40
C ASP A 90 -55.72 191.46 32.82
N GLN A 91 -54.95 192.56 32.80
CA GLN A 91 -53.49 192.59 32.84
C GLN A 91 -53.04 193.68 33.82
N LEU A 92 -51.74 193.72 34.14
CA LEU A 92 -51.06 194.81 34.87
C LEU A 92 -51.20 194.83 36.41
N ALA A 93 -51.61 193.74 37.06
CA ALA A 93 -51.11 193.37 38.39
C ALA A 93 -49.77 192.60 38.30
N ARG A 94 -48.96 192.88 37.27
CA ARG A 94 -47.79 192.08 36.84
C ARG A 94 -46.47 192.55 37.46
N LEU A 95 -45.47 191.69 37.34
CA LEU A 95 -44.01 191.95 37.46
C LEU A 95 -43.34 191.91 38.85
N ALA A 96 -44.05 191.79 39.97
CA ALA A 96 -43.41 191.65 41.30
C ALA A 96 -43.54 190.24 41.92
N ALA A 97 -44.72 189.60 41.85
CA ALA A 97 -44.93 188.27 42.43
C ALA A 97 -44.40 187.12 41.55
N LEU A 98 -44.38 187.32 40.23
CA LEU A 98 -44.20 186.26 39.22
C LEU A 98 -42.79 185.63 39.18
N GLU A 99 -41.78 186.23 39.83
CA GLU A 99 -40.45 185.59 39.90
C GLU A 99 -40.37 184.48 40.94
N LYS A 100 -41.20 184.50 41.99
CA LYS A 100 -41.19 183.46 43.02
C LYS A 100 -41.90 182.18 42.56
N GLU A 101 -43.11 182.31 42.02
CA GLU A 101 -43.90 181.19 41.49
C GLU A 101 -43.19 180.47 40.32
N ARG A 102 -42.37 181.21 39.55
CA ARG A 102 -41.60 180.64 38.43
C ARG A 102 -40.57 179.60 38.86
N VAL A 103 -39.98 179.73 40.06
CA VAL A 103 -39.01 178.74 40.57
C VAL A 103 -39.74 177.46 41.02
N GLU A 104 -40.86 177.62 41.73
CA GLU A 104 -41.68 176.51 42.22
C GLU A 104 -42.32 175.73 41.03
N SER A 105 -42.71 176.43 39.96
CA SER A 105 -43.20 175.82 38.71
C SER A 105 -42.15 174.95 38.00
N ILE A 106 -40.88 175.39 37.94
CA ILE A 106 -39.80 174.63 37.27
C ILE A 106 -39.54 173.30 38.00
N LEU A 107 -39.55 173.31 39.34
CA LEU A 107 -39.39 172.09 40.14
C LEU A 107 -40.58 171.13 39.96
N SER A 108 -41.81 171.65 39.87
CA SER A 108 -42.99 170.83 39.59
C SER A 108 -42.92 170.15 38.21
N ILE A 109 -42.41 170.84 37.18
CA ILE A 109 -42.26 170.26 35.84
C ILE A 109 -41.24 169.13 35.83
N GLN A 110 -40.08 169.30 36.49
CA GLN A 110 -39.06 168.25 36.58
C GLN A 110 -39.57 166.98 37.30
N SER A 111 -40.39 167.12 38.33
CA SER A 111 -41.03 165.98 39.01
C SER A 111 -41.98 165.20 38.09
N LEU A 112 -42.74 165.89 37.24
CA LEU A 112 -43.68 165.25 36.30
C LEU A 112 -42.95 164.59 35.12
N GLU A 113 -41.84 165.14 34.66
CA GLU A 113 -41.01 164.50 33.64
C GLU A 113 -40.34 163.21 34.14
N GLN A 114 -39.92 163.16 35.42
CA GLN A 114 -39.45 161.91 36.03
C GLN A 114 -40.55 160.83 36.04
N GLN A 115 -41.74 161.15 36.52
CA GLN A 115 -42.88 160.21 36.54
C GLN A 115 -43.28 159.73 35.13
N ARG A 116 -43.28 160.63 34.13
CA ARG A 116 -43.53 160.26 32.72
C ARG A 116 -42.49 159.25 32.21
N ASN A 117 -41.22 159.44 32.55
CA ASN A 117 -40.14 158.57 32.09
C ASN A 117 -40.16 157.21 32.80
N GLU A 118 -40.52 157.16 34.09
CA GLU A 118 -40.72 155.90 34.84
C GLU A 118 -41.88 155.08 34.28
N LEU A 119 -43.03 155.72 34.00
CA LEU A 119 -44.18 155.06 33.36
C LEU A 119 -43.84 154.56 31.95
N GLY A 120 -43.04 155.30 31.18
CA GLY A 120 -42.53 154.86 29.88
C GLY A 120 -41.73 153.56 29.97
N GLN A 121 -40.79 153.47 30.92
CA GLN A 121 -39.99 152.26 31.15
C GLN A 121 -40.84 151.05 31.61
N GLN A 122 -41.88 151.28 32.42
CA GLN A 122 -42.81 150.21 32.80
C GLN A 122 -43.61 149.69 31.59
N LEU A 123 -44.02 150.57 30.68
CA LEU A 123 -44.75 150.21 29.47
C LEU A 123 -43.89 149.41 28.47
N GLU A 124 -42.65 149.84 28.23
CA GLU A 124 -41.69 149.07 27.41
C GLU A 124 -41.43 147.67 27.98
N LYS A 125 -41.27 147.57 29.31
CA LYS A 125 -41.03 146.31 30.00
C LYS A 125 -42.20 145.34 29.85
N ALA A 126 -43.44 145.79 30.09
CA ALA A 126 -44.65 145.00 29.88
C ALA A 126 -44.80 144.53 28.42
N ASN A 127 -44.46 145.39 27.45
CA ASN A 127 -44.51 145.05 26.03
C ASN A 127 -43.48 143.96 25.66
N SER A 128 -42.27 144.01 26.26
CA SER A 128 -41.24 142.99 26.09
C SER A 128 -41.64 141.62 26.68
N GLU A 129 -42.32 141.62 27.82
CA GLU A 129 -42.81 140.40 28.48
C GLU A 129 -43.96 139.76 27.68
N LEU A 130 -44.83 140.56 27.07
CA LEU A 130 -45.93 140.11 26.20
C LEU A 130 -45.42 139.52 24.88
N GLN A 131 -44.42 140.13 24.23
CA GLN A 131 -43.73 139.50 23.09
C GLN A 131 -43.03 138.19 23.49
N GLY A 132 -42.45 138.13 24.70
CA GLY A 132 -41.89 136.91 25.26
C GLY A 132 -42.94 135.83 25.52
N ALA A 133 -44.19 136.18 25.86
CA ALA A 133 -45.29 135.23 26.00
C ALA A 133 -45.73 134.65 24.64
N LEU A 134 -45.91 135.50 23.61
CA LEU A 134 -46.34 135.08 22.27
C LEU A 134 -45.37 134.07 21.64
N ARG A 135 -44.05 134.33 21.68
CA ARG A 135 -43.04 133.39 21.14
C ARG A 135 -43.04 132.03 21.85
N ARG A 136 -43.44 131.96 23.13
CA ARG A 136 -43.56 130.69 23.87
C ARG A 136 -44.80 129.90 23.46
N LEU A 137 -45.87 130.55 23.00
CA LEU A 137 -47.02 129.89 22.39
C LEU A 137 -46.70 129.32 21.01
N GLU A 138 -46.05 130.09 20.13
CA GLU A 138 -45.63 129.60 18.79
C GLU A 138 -44.75 128.34 18.89
N ILE A 139 -43.79 128.32 19.82
CA ILE A 139 -42.93 127.15 20.07
C ILE A 139 -43.75 125.94 20.56
N GLY A 140 -44.76 126.18 21.41
CA GLY A 140 -45.65 125.13 21.90
C GLY A 140 -46.53 124.51 20.81
N GLU A 141 -47.08 125.33 19.91
CA GLU A 141 -47.88 124.85 18.77
C GLU A 141 -47.04 124.04 17.78
N GLN A 142 -45.81 124.48 17.47
CA GLN A 142 -44.88 123.72 16.62
C GLN A 142 -44.56 122.34 17.21
N GLN A 143 -44.21 122.28 18.51
CA GLN A 143 -43.92 121.01 19.19
C GLN A 143 -45.13 120.06 19.20
N HIS A 144 -46.36 120.58 19.30
CA HIS A 144 -47.56 119.74 19.23
C HIS A 144 -47.79 119.18 17.82
N GLN A 145 -47.53 119.96 16.77
CA GLN A 145 -47.62 119.50 15.36
C GLN A 145 -46.56 118.46 15.02
N GLU A 146 -45.32 118.62 15.51
CA GLU A 146 -44.27 117.60 15.41
C GLU A 146 -44.65 116.31 16.13
N SER A 147 -45.19 116.40 17.35
CA SER A 147 -45.69 115.23 18.10
C SER A 147 -46.79 114.47 17.34
N MET A 148 -47.74 115.18 16.73
CA MET A 148 -48.85 114.56 15.99
C MET A 148 -48.40 113.92 14.67
N THR A 149 -47.42 114.51 13.97
CA THR A 149 -46.86 113.91 12.75
C THR A 149 -45.96 112.71 13.03
N ALA A 150 -45.21 112.72 14.15
CA ALA A 150 -44.45 111.55 14.62
C ALA A 150 -45.37 110.38 15.01
N ALA A 151 -46.44 110.64 15.77
CA ALA A 151 -47.43 109.64 16.14
C ALA A 151 -48.08 108.98 14.91
N LYS A 152 -48.39 109.78 13.87
CA LYS A 152 -49.00 109.28 12.63
C LYS A 152 -48.08 108.32 11.86
N LYS A 153 -46.79 108.65 11.74
CA LYS A 153 -45.79 107.75 11.13
C LYS A 153 -45.67 106.42 11.88
N SER A 154 -45.68 106.46 13.22
CA SER A 154 -45.61 105.25 14.04
C SER A 154 -46.79 104.28 13.78
N PHE A 155 -48.00 104.80 13.56
CA PHE A 155 -49.14 103.98 13.17
C PHE A 155 -49.01 103.40 11.74
N GLU A 156 -48.51 104.19 10.78
CA GLU A 156 -48.28 103.73 9.40
C GLU A 156 -47.22 102.62 9.33
N GLU A 157 -46.13 102.75 10.10
CA GLU A 157 -45.12 101.69 10.28
C GLU A 157 -45.69 100.43 10.94
N GLN A 158 -46.59 100.58 11.92
CA GLN A 158 -47.22 99.44 12.60
C GLN A 158 -48.14 98.64 11.66
N VAL A 159 -48.83 99.30 10.72
CA VAL A 159 -49.62 98.63 9.67
C VAL A 159 -48.70 97.94 8.64
N TYR A 160 -47.57 98.55 8.28
CA TYR A 160 -46.58 97.93 7.39
C TYR A 160 -45.94 96.67 8.02
N LEU A 161 -45.70 96.68 9.33
CA LEU A 161 -45.24 95.50 10.06
C LEU A 161 -46.29 94.38 10.08
N GLN A 162 -47.58 94.69 10.17
CA GLN A 162 -48.65 93.67 10.11
C GLN A 162 -48.78 93.03 8.72
N SER A 163 -48.70 93.82 7.64
CA SER A 163 -48.76 93.27 6.26
C SER A 163 -47.49 92.49 5.91
N SER A 164 -46.32 92.92 6.38
CA SER A 164 -45.08 92.17 6.31
C SER A 164 -45.19 90.82 7.03
N LEU A 165 -45.69 90.82 8.28
CA LEU A 165 -45.91 89.58 9.05
C LEU A 165 -46.86 88.63 8.32
N ALA A 166 -47.99 89.12 7.79
CA ALA A 166 -48.91 88.31 7.00
C ALA A 166 -48.23 87.66 5.78
N SER A 167 -47.44 88.42 5.01
CA SER A 167 -46.69 87.88 3.87
C SER A 167 -45.64 86.83 4.30
N THR A 168 -44.99 87.00 5.46
CA THR A 168 -44.09 85.94 5.97
C THR A 168 -44.85 84.67 6.35
N ILE A 169 -46.02 84.77 6.99
CA ILE A 169 -46.87 83.62 7.35
C ILE A 169 -47.35 82.87 6.09
N GLU A 170 -47.71 83.60 5.03
CA GLU A 170 -48.07 82.99 3.74
C GLU A 170 -46.89 82.28 3.07
N ARG A 171 -45.69 82.87 3.11
CA ARG A 171 -44.46 82.20 2.64
C ARG A 171 -44.15 80.94 3.44
N TYR A 172 -44.29 80.98 4.77
CA TYR A 172 -44.11 79.79 5.61
C TYR A 172 -45.13 78.70 5.28
N ARG A 173 -46.42 79.03 5.10
CA ARG A 173 -47.44 78.07 4.64
C ARG A 173 -47.14 77.51 3.25
N TYR A 174 -46.62 78.32 2.33
CA TYR A 174 -46.22 77.85 1.00
C TYR A 174 -45.05 76.85 1.09
N ILE A 175 -44.03 77.16 1.88
CA ILE A 175 -42.87 76.28 2.12
C ILE A 175 -43.30 74.99 2.83
N GLU A 176 -44.18 75.07 3.84
CA GLU A 176 -44.72 73.92 4.55
C GLU A 176 -45.55 73.02 3.63
N ASN A 177 -46.40 73.61 2.78
CA ASN A 177 -47.15 72.88 1.76
C ASN A 177 -46.22 72.22 0.73
N ALA A 178 -45.21 72.94 0.22
CA ALA A 178 -44.23 72.40 -0.72
C ALA A 178 -43.43 71.23 -0.11
N ALA A 179 -42.92 71.38 1.12
CA ALA A 179 -42.24 70.32 1.85
C ALA A 179 -43.17 69.12 2.15
N SER A 180 -44.47 69.36 2.37
CA SER A 180 -45.46 68.29 2.50
C SER A 180 -45.64 67.52 1.18
N GLN A 181 -45.68 68.22 0.04
CA GLN A 181 -45.81 67.62 -1.28
C GLN A 181 -44.57 66.82 -1.66
N GLU A 182 -43.37 67.39 -1.48
CA GLU A 182 -42.08 66.70 -1.64
C GLU A 182 -42.01 65.45 -0.76
N LYS A 183 -42.41 65.54 0.51
CA LYS A 183 -42.51 64.40 1.44
C LYS A 183 -43.53 63.35 1.01
N THR A 184 -44.58 63.69 0.25
CA THR A 184 -45.44 62.68 -0.41
C THR A 184 -44.80 62.08 -1.65
N GLN A 185 -44.03 62.86 -2.43
CA GLN A 185 -43.37 62.36 -3.62
C GLN A 185 -42.23 61.40 -3.27
N LEU A 186 -41.33 61.77 -2.35
CA LEU A 186 -40.27 60.91 -1.84
C LEU A 186 -40.80 59.60 -1.22
N ARG A 187 -42.05 59.57 -0.75
CA ARG A 187 -42.73 58.33 -0.30
C ARG A 187 -43.18 57.45 -1.48
N ARG A 188 -43.65 58.03 -2.59
CA ARG A 188 -43.96 57.30 -3.84
C ARG A 188 -42.67 56.75 -4.45
N ASP A 189 -41.68 57.63 -4.64
CA ASP A 189 -40.37 57.29 -5.23
C ASP A 189 -39.70 56.16 -4.44
N LYS A 190 -39.74 56.22 -3.11
CA LYS A 190 -39.29 55.13 -2.24
C LYS A 190 -40.04 53.82 -2.48
N GLN A 191 -41.36 53.84 -2.56
CA GLN A 191 -42.16 52.62 -2.81
C GLN A 191 -41.91 52.04 -4.21
N GLU A 192 -41.64 52.88 -5.21
CA GLU A 192 -41.28 52.45 -6.56
C GLU A 192 -39.87 51.87 -6.61
N LEU A 193 -38.90 52.47 -5.93
CA LEU A 193 -37.57 51.90 -5.74
C LEU A 193 -37.62 50.56 -4.99
N GLU A 194 -38.41 50.44 -3.91
CA GLU A 194 -38.60 49.17 -3.19
C GLU A 194 -39.23 48.07 -4.07
N ARG A 195 -40.12 48.42 -5.01
CA ARG A 195 -40.66 47.49 -6.02
C ARG A 195 -39.60 47.09 -7.04
N LEU A 196 -38.83 48.06 -7.56
CA LEU A 196 -37.77 47.82 -8.55
C LEU A 196 -36.63 46.96 -7.97
N ILE A 197 -36.26 47.18 -6.71
CA ILE A 197 -35.29 46.35 -5.97
C ILE A 197 -35.80 44.91 -5.91
N ARG A 198 -37.03 44.67 -5.44
CA ARG A 198 -37.60 43.32 -5.37
C ARG A 198 -37.67 42.62 -6.73
N LEU A 199 -38.05 43.35 -7.79
CA LEU A 199 -38.06 42.79 -9.15
C LEU A 199 -36.66 42.43 -9.64
N LYS A 200 -35.62 43.17 -9.23
CA LYS A 200 -34.22 42.84 -9.55
C LYS A 200 -33.66 41.72 -8.67
N GLU A 201 -34.04 41.63 -7.41
CA GLU A 201 -33.75 40.47 -6.54
C GLU A 201 -34.38 39.19 -7.13
N ASP A 202 -35.63 39.26 -7.60
CA ASP A 202 -36.32 38.19 -8.32
C ASP A 202 -35.62 37.80 -9.64
N GLU A 203 -35.21 38.77 -10.47
CA GLU A 203 -34.45 38.52 -11.70
C GLU A 203 -33.09 37.86 -11.41
N VAL A 204 -32.37 38.33 -10.40
CA VAL A 204 -31.07 37.78 -9.98
C VAL A 204 -31.27 36.37 -9.43
N GLY A 205 -32.26 36.14 -8.56
CA GLY A 205 -32.61 34.83 -8.03
C GLY A 205 -32.97 33.83 -9.13
N LYS A 206 -33.79 34.24 -10.11
CA LYS A 206 -34.14 33.41 -11.29
C LYS A 206 -32.91 33.09 -12.15
N ARG A 207 -32.01 34.06 -12.37
CA ARG A 207 -30.74 33.85 -13.10
C ARG A 207 -29.78 32.92 -12.34
N GLN A 208 -29.68 33.08 -11.02
CA GLN A 208 -28.84 32.26 -10.15
C GLN A 208 -29.36 30.82 -10.08
N ALA A 209 -30.68 30.63 -9.93
CA ALA A 209 -31.31 29.32 -10.00
C ALA A 209 -31.14 28.64 -11.38
N GLN A 210 -31.21 29.39 -12.47
CA GLN A 210 -30.94 28.85 -13.80
C GLN A 210 -29.45 28.50 -13.99
N ALA A 211 -28.54 29.27 -13.40
CA ALA A 211 -27.09 29.01 -13.45
C ALA A 211 -26.72 27.77 -12.63
N THR A 212 -27.25 27.62 -11.41
CA THR A 212 -27.04 26.42 -10.58
C THR A 212 -27.65 25.18 -11.23
N ALA A 213 -28.88 25.26 -11.75
CA ALA A 213 -29.50 24.13 -12.47
C ALA A 213 -28.69 23.70 -13.71
N LYS A 214 -28.11 24.65 -14.46
CA LYS A 214 -27.19 24.36 -15.58
C LYS A 214 -25.89 23.71 -15.10
N ALA A 215 -25.29 24.22 -14.02
CA ALA A 215 -24.07 23.65 -13.44
C ALA A 215 -24.31 22.23 -12.88
N GLU A 216 -25.44 21.99 -12.23
CA GLU A 216 -25.86 20.65 -11.77
C GLU A 216 -26.09 19.69 -12.95
N ALA A 217 -26.76 20.13 -14.02
CA ALA A 217 -26.96 19.30 -15.20
C ALA A 217 -25.62 18.92 -15.85
N GLN A 218 -24.68 19.86 -15.95
CA GLN A 218 -23.31 19.61 -16.42
C GLN A 218 -22.54 18.67 -15.48
N ALA A 219 -22.61 18.85 -14.17
CA ALA A 219 -21.97 17.98 -13.18
C ALA A 219 -22.54 16.55 -13.22
N ARG A 220 -23.86 16.39 -13.35
CA ARG A 220 -24.53 15.08 -13.52
C ARG A 220 -24.09 14.41 -14.83
N SER A 221 -23.98 15.16 -15.93
CA SER A 221 -23.47 14.65 -17.21
C SER A 221 -21.99 14.23 -17.14
N ALA A 222 -21.13 15.03 -16.52
CA ALA A 222 -19.74 14.66 -16.30
C ALA A 222 -19.61 13.42 -15.40
N GLN A 223 -20.49 13.28 -14.39
CA GLN A 223 -20.51 12.11 -13.51
C GLN A 223 -21.00 10.84 -14.23
N THR A 224 -21.97 10.92 -15.15
CA THR A 224 -22.40 9.75 -15.95
C THR A 224 -21.34 9.35 -16.97
N GLN A 225 -20.68 10.31 -17.62
CA GLN A 225 -19.53 10.06 -18.50
C GLN A 225 -18.37 9.40 -17.73
N LEU A 226 -18.00 9.94 -16.56
CA LEU A 226 -16.94 9.37 -15.72
C LEU A 226 -17.29 7.93 -15.30
N ARG A 227 -18.53 7.67 -14.85
CA ARG A 227 -18.99 6.30 -14.51
C ARG A 227 -18.93 5.34 -15.70
N LEU A 228 -19.18 5.82 -16.93
CA LEU A 228 -19.05 5.00 -18.14
C LEU A 228 -17.58 4.67 -18.42
N VAL A 229 -16.68 5.66 -18.36
CA VAL A 229 -15.23 5.45 -18.54
C VAL A 229 -14.66 4.52 -17.45
N THR A 230 -15.08 4.65 -16.19
CA THR A 230 -14.69 3.71 -15.12
C THR A 230 -15.17 2.29 -15.41
N LYS A 231 -16.39 2.10 -15.93
CA LYS A 231 -16.86 0.76 -16.34
C LYS A 231 -16.03 0.18 -17.48
N GLN A 232 -15.74 0.99 -18.52
CA GLN A 232 -14.91 0.57 -19.65
C GLN A 232 -13.48 0.23 -19.22
N LEU A 233 -12.89 1.02 -18.32
CA LEU A 233 -11.57 0.76 -17.75
C LEU A 233 -11.55 -0.55 -16.95
N ASN A 234 -12.56 -0.80 -16.11
CA ASN A 234 -12.67 -2.03 -15.34
C ASN A 234 -12.86 -3.27 -16.25
N GLN A 235 -13.64 -3.13 -17.33
CA GLN A 235 -13.81 -4.19 -18.34
C GLN A 235 -12.50 -4.48 -19.10
N ALA A 236 -11.77 -3.43 -19.50
CA ALA A 236 -10.45 -3.58 -20.14
C ALA A 236 -9.41 -4.20 -19.19
N GLN A 237 -9.44 -3.85 -17.90
CA GLN A 237 -8.57 -4.43 -16.89
C GLN A 237 -8.89 -5.92 -16.68
N GLN A 238 -10.17 -6.30 -16.58
CA GLN A 238 -10.60 -7.70 -16.51
C GLN A 238 -10.14 -8.50 -17.75
N ALA A 239 -10.27 -7.94 -18.96
CA ALA A 239 -9.82 -8.59 -20.19
C ALA A 239 -8.29 -8.73 -20.26
N LEU A 240 -7.53 -7.76 -19.74
CA LEU A 240 -6.08 -7.88 -19.59
C LEU A 240 -5.70 -8.98 -18.59
N ASP A 241 -6.43 -9.11 -17.48
CA ASP A 241 -6.15 -10.11 -16.46
C ASP A 241 -6.56 -11.53 -16.87
N THR A 242 -7.60 -11.72 -17.71
CA THR A 242 -7.84 -13.02 -18.38
C THR A 242 -6.72 -13.34 -19.36
N LEU A 243 -6.33 -12.42 -20.25
CA LEU A 243 -5.23 -12.63 -21.20
C LEU A 243 -3.88 -12.93 -20.49
N ARG A 244 -3.66 -12.37 -19.29
CA ARG A 244 -2.51 -12.69 -18.42
C ARG A 244 -2.57 -14.10 -17.82
N LEU A 245 -3.77 -14.64 -17.56
CA LEU A 245 -3.96 -16.03 -17.13
C LEU A 245 -3.77 -16.99 -18.31
N ASP A 246 -4.34 -16.67 -19.48
CA ASP A 246 -4.20 -17.46 -20.71
C ASP A 246 -2.73 -17.55 -21.15
N LEU A 247 -2.00 -16.43 -21.10
CA LEU A 247 -0.56 -16.39 -21.37
C LEU A 247 0.24 -17.25 -20.37
N LYS A 248 -0.15 -17.26 -19.08
CA LYS A 248 0.48 -18.13 -18.06
C LYS A 248 0.15 -19.61 -18.25
N ALA A 249 -1.02 -19.95 -18.79
CA ALA A 249 -1.36 -21.31 -19.19
C ALA A 249 -0.50 -21.74 -20.38
N ALA A 250 -0.51 -20.97 -21.48
CA ALA A 250 0.31 -21.24 -22.66
C ALA A 250 1.82 -21.32 -22.35
N GLN A 251 2.33 -20.55 -21.37
CA GLN A 251 3.71 -20.66 -20.88
C GLN A 251 4.00 -21.95 -20.09
N LYS A 252 3.02 -22.51 -19.37
CA LYS A 252 3.15 -23.85 -18.74
C LYS A 252 3.14 -24.93 -19.81
N ASP A 253 2.22 -24.84 -20.77
CA ASP A 253 2.08 -25.81 -21.85
C ASP A 253 3.35 -25.85 -22.71
N ASN A 254 3.93 -24.68 -23.04
CA ASN A 254 5.24 -24.61 -23.71
C ASN A 254 6.36 -25.25 -22.89
N LYS A 255 6.41 -25.04 -21.56
CA LYS A 255 7.39 -25.70 -20.68
C LYS A 255 7.22 -27.22 -20.61
N GLN A 256 5.98 -27.70 -20.66
CA GLN A 256 5.67 -29.13 -20.70
C GLN A 256 6.07 -29.74 -22.06
N ILE A 257 5.77 -29.07 -23.16
CA ILE A 257 6.22 -29.46 -24.51
C ILE A 257 7.76 -29.45 -24.60
N GLN A 258 8.43 -28.45 -24.02
CA GLN A 258 9.89 -28.42 -23.88
C GLN A 258 10.45 -29.50 -22.94
N GLY A 259 9.65 -30.06 -22.03
CA GLY A 259 9.96 -31.32 -21.32
C GLY A 259 9.97 -32.47 -22.30
N ILE A 260 8.80 -32.77 -22.88
CA ILE A 260 8.58 -33.88 -23.82
C ILE A 260 9.59 -33.87 -24.98
N ILE A 261 9.96 -32.71 -25.53
CA ILE A 261 10.97 -32.61 -26.60
C ILE A 261 12.38 -33.00 -26.11
N ARG A 262 12.75 -32.69 -24.86
CA ARG A 262 14.04 -33.11 -24.27
C ARG A 262 14.03 -34.60 -23.94
N ASP A 263 12.92 -35.10 -23.41
CA ASP A 263 12.74 -36.52 -23.09
C ASP A 263 12.84 -37.37 -24.38
N LEU A 264 12.14 -36.96 -25.45
CA LEU A 264 12.24 -37.59 -26.78
C LEU A 264 13.64 -37.47 -27.40
N HIS A 265 14.38 -36.37 -27.18
CA HIS A 265 15.78 -36.27 -27.61
C HIS A 265 16.69 -37.23 -26.82
N HIS A 266 16.43 -37.45 -25.54
CA HIS A 266 17.17 -38.41 -24.73
C HIS A 266 16.89 -39.84 -25.20
N ASP A 267 15.61 -40.20 -25.39
CA ASP A 267 15.20 -41.49 -25.94
C ASP A 267 15.82 -41.75 -27.33
N LEU A 268 15.79 -40.76 -28.24
CA LEU A 268 16.44 -40.86 -29.54
C LEU A 268 17.96 -41.05 -29.44
N LYS A 269 18.63 -40.37 -28.49
CA LYS A 269 20.07 -40.56 -28.27
C LYS A 269 20.37 -41.98 -27.77
N VAL A 270 19.65 -42.47 -26.77
CA VAL A 270 19.81 -43.84 -26.25
C VAL A 270 19.52 -44.88 -27.33
N ARG A 271 18.49 -44.67 -28.16
CA ARG A 271 18.20 -45.51 -29.33
C ARG A 271 19.32 -45.52 -30.36
N ASN A 272 19.95 -44.38 -30.65
CA ASN A 272 21.11 -44.33 -31.55
C ASN A 272 22.30 -45.08 -30.94
N GLU A 273 22.62 -44.87 -29.66
CA GLU A 273 23.69 -45.60 -28.97
C GLU A 273 23.45 -47.13 -28.99
N ASP A 274 22.19 -47.58 -28.85
CA ASP A 274 21.84 -49.00 -28.99
C ASP A 274 21.93 -49.52 -30.43
N VAL A 275 21.60 -48.70 -31.45
CA VAL A 275 21.82 -49.05 -32.86
C VAL A 275 23.31 -49.16 -33.18
N GLU A 276 24.14 -48.24 -32.68
CA GLU A 276 25.60 -48.31 -32.80
C GLU A 276 26.15 -49.58 -32.14
N ARG A 277 25.73 -49.89 -30.91
CA ARG A 277 26.08 -51.15 -30.19
C ARG A 277 25.64 -52.39 -30.96
N LEU A 278 24.52 -52.35 -31.69
CA LEU A 278 24.04 -53.47 -32.50
C LEU A 278 24.83 -53.61 -33.81
N ASN A 279 25.20 -52.51 -34.47
CA ASN A 279 26.11 -52.53 -35.63
C ASN A 279 27.46 -53.12 -35.24
N SER A 280 28.12 -52.65 -34.18
CA SER A 280 29.42 -53.20 -33.76
C SER A 280 29.37 -54.70 -33.41
N LYS A 281 28.21 -55.19 -32.93
CA LYS A 281 27.97 -56.64 -32.72
C LYS A 281 27.77 -57.39 -34.04
N LEU A 282 27.12 -56.77 -35.03
CA LEU A 282 26.95 -57.34 -36.37
C LEU A 282 28.30 -57.40 -37.12
N ASP A 283 29.14 -56.38 -37.01
CA ASP A 283 30.49 -56.35 -37.59
C ASP A 283 31.40 -57.40 -36.95
N ALA A 284 31.33 -57.55 -35.61
CA ALA A 284 32.01 -58.63 -34.89
C ALA A 284 31.49 -60.04 -35.28
N ALA A 285 30.19 -60.17 -35.57
CA ALA A 285 29.60 -61.43 -36.06
C ALA A 285 30.04 -61.74 -37.50
N ASN A 286 30.06 -60.74 -38.39
CA ASN A 286 30.50 -60.88 -39.77
C ASN A 286 31.98 -61.26 -39.86
N THR A 287 32.86 -60.54 -39.17
CA THR A 287 34.30 -60.88 -39.10
C THR A 287 34.53 -62.27 -38.51
N THR A 288 33.76 -62.68 -37.50
CA THR A 288 33.77 -64.06 -36.97
C THR A 288 33.28 -65.08 -37.99
N ALA A 289 32.27 -64.76 -38.80
CA ALA A 289 31.76 -65.63 -39.87
C ALA A 289 32.79 -65.77 -41.00
N GLU A 290 33.37 -64.67 -41.50
CA GLU A 290 34.45 -64.70 -42.49
C GLU A 290 35.66 -65.52 -42.02
N ASN A 291 36.09 -65.34 -40.77
CA ASN A 291 37.19 -66.13 -40.20
C ASN A 291 36.86 -67.64 -40.18
N LYS A 292 35.60 -68.02 -39.92
CA LYS A 292 35.14 -69.42 -40.06
C LYS A 292 35.12 -69.88 -41.52
N THR A 293 34.66 -69.07 -42.46
CA THR A 293 34.67 -69.40 -43.89
C THR A 293 36.09 -69.61 -44.41
N ARG A 294 37.05 -68.75 -44.05
CA ARG A 294 38.48 -68.91 -44.39
C ARG A 294 39.07 -70.16 -43.73
N SER A 295 38.68 -70.47 -42.49
CA SER A 295 39.10 -71.71 -41.82
C SER A 295 38.50 -72.97 -42.47
N LEU A 296 37.27 -72.90 -42.99
CA LEU A 296 36.63 -74.00 -43.72
C LEU A 296 37.36 -74.24 -45.05
N GLN A 297 37.62 -73.18 -45.83
CA GLN A 297 38.43 -73.24 -47.06
C GLN A 297 39.83 -73.83 -46.80
N GLN A 298 40.45 -73.48 -45.67
CA GLN A 298 41.74 -74.06 -45.28
C GLN A 298 41.64 -75.54 -44.90
N THR A 299 40.52 -76.01 -44.34
CA THR A 299 40.28 -77.44 -44.12
C THR A 299 39.91 -78.19 -45.41
N GLU A 300 39.15 -77.57 -46.31
CA GLU A 300 38.79 -78.13 -47.62
C GLU A 300 40.06 -78.36 -48.47
N ALA A 301 40.93 -77.35 -48.59
CA ALA A 301 42.21 -77.48 -49.29
C ALA A 301 43.17 -78.51 -48.64
N ARG A 302 43.06 -78.75 -47.32
CA ARG A 302 43.79 -79.83 -46.64
C ARG A 302 43.20 -81.21 -46.92
N ILE A 303 41.88 -81.31 -47.04
CA ILE A 303 41.18 -82.54 -47.44
C ILE A 303 41.56 -82.89 -48.88
N GLU A 304 41.46 -81.95 -49.83
CA GLU A 304 41.90 -82.14 -51.22
C GLU A 304 43.37 -82.58 -51.32
N ALA A 305 44.27 -81.99 -50.52
CA ALA A 305 45.68 -82.39 -50.46
C ALA A 305 45.86 -83.80 -49.88
N SER A 306 45.05 -84.21 -48.89
CA SER A 306 45.07 -85.57 -48.36
C SER A 306 44.42 -86.59 -49.30
N ASP A 307 43.40 -86.20 -50.06
CA ASP A 307 42.74 -87.06 -51.05
C ASP A 307 43.69 -87.35 -52.22
N GLN A 308 44.41 -86.33 -52.72
CA GLN A 308 45.49 -86.52 -53.70
C GLN A 308 46.63 -87.41 -53.18
N GLU A 309 46.93 -87.35 -51.89
CA GLU A 309 47.94 -88.22 -51.28
C GLU A 309 47.42 -89.66 -51.08
N ILE A 310 46.13 -89.82 -50.76
CA ILE A 310 45.45 -91.12 -50.76
C ILE A 310 45.40 -91.71 -52.18
N GLU A 311 45.17 -90.90 -53.23
CA GLU A 311 45.27 -91.35 -54.62
C GLU A 311 46.70 -91.80 -54.98
N ARG A 312 47.74 -91.07 -54.57
CA ARG A 312 49.15 -91.51 -54.73
C ARG A 312 49.45 -92.79 -53.96
N GLN A 313 48.93 -92.93 -52.75
CA GLN A 313 49.13 -94.15 -51.96
C GLN A 313 48.34 -95.33 -52.52
N ASN A 314 47.17 -95.10 -53.11
CA ASN A 314 46.39 -96.12 -53.81
C ASN A 314 47.10 -96.59 -55.09
N THR A 315 47.62 -95.69 -55.94
CA THR A 315 48.38 -96.11 -57.13
C THR A 315 49.69 -96.83 -56.73
N LEU A 316 50.37 -96.38 -55.68
CA LEU A 316 51.52 -97.08 -55.12
C LEU A 316 51.14 -98.46 -54.55
N LEU A 317 49.96 -98.62 -53.93
CA LEU A 317 49.44 -99.90 -53.46
C LEU A 317 48.96 -100.80 -54.61
N GLU A 318 48.48 -100.26 -55.72
CA GLU A 318 48.18 -101.02 -56.93
C GLU A 318 49.46 -101.49 -57.63
N ASP A 319 50.50 -100.66 -57.71
CA ASP A 319 51.83 -101.06 -58.19
C ASP A 319 52.48 -102.09 -57.25
N GLN A 320 52.38 -101.90 -55.94
CA GLN A 320 52.84 -102.90 -54.97
C GLN A 320 52.00 -104.18 -55.04
N SER A 321 50.69 -104.11 -55.31
CA SER A 321 49.83 -105.29 -55.51
C SER A 321 50.20 -106.04 -56.79
N GLN A 322 50.54 -105.35 -57.88
CA GLN A 322 51.07 -105.96 -59.10
C GLN A 322 52.47 -106.57 -58.87
N GLN A 323 53.33 -105.90 -58.09
CA GLN A 323 54.61 -106.47 -57.67
C GLN A 323 54.42 -107.68 -56.76
N ILE A 324 53.48 -107.66 -55.82
CA ILE A 324 53.12 -108.78 -54.95
C ILE A 324 52.55 -109.92 -55.80
N GLN A 325 51.59 -109.71 -56.70
CA GLN A 325 51.07 -110.78 -57.58
C GLN A 325 52.18 -111.38 -58.47
N THR A 326 53.11 -110.57 -58.98
CA THR A 326 54.26 -111.08 -59.74
C THR A 326 55.39 -111.64 -58.86
N LEU A 327 55.38 -111.42 -57.55
CA LEU A 327 56.24 -112.08 -56.57
C LEU A 327 55.60 -113.36 -56.05
N GLU A 328 54.30 -113.40 -55.79
CA GLU A 328 53.49 -114.58 -55.46
C GLU A 328 53.46 -115.58 -56.61
N ALA A 329 53.42 -115.13 -57.87
CA ALA A 329 53.64 -116.00 -59.03
C ALA A 329 55.04 -116.66 -59.06
N LYS A 330 56.02 -116.08 -58.35
CA LYS A 330 57.36 -116.67 -58.13
C LYS A 330 57.40 -117.50 -56.83
N LEU A 331 56.75 -117.03 -55.76
CA LEU A 331 56.72 -117.63 -54.41
C LEU A 331 55.85 -118.89 -54.35
N SER A 332 54.81 -118.98 -55.19
CA SER A 332 54.00 -120.18 -55.42
C SER A 332 54.80 -121.36 -56.01
N ARG A 333 56.09 -121.17 -56.28
CA ARG A 333 57.06 -122.23 -56.61
C ARG A 333 58.06 -122.54 -55.51
N SER A 334 58.05 -121.85 -54.37
CA SER A 334 59.11 -121.96 -53.36
C SER A 334 58.68 -121.65 -51.91
N VAL A 335 58.56 -122.75 -51.15
CA VAL A 335 58.85 -122.88 -49.69
C VAL A 335 57.76 -122.37 -48.71
N PRO A 336 57.49 -123.08 -47.59
CA PRO A 336 56.59 -122.62 -46.52
C PRO A 336 57.25 -121.56 -45.60
N VAL A 337 56.45 -120.95 -44.73
CA VAL A 337 56.89 -119.99 -43.69
C VAL A 337 56.73 -120.63 -42.30
N ASP A 338 57.68 -120.38 -41.39
CA ASP A 338 57.63 -120.86 -40.01
C ASP A 338 56.71 -119.98 -39.12
N ASP A 339 55.79 -120.62 -38.38
CA ASP A 339 54.71 -119.94 -37.64
C ASP A 339 55.16 -119.13 -36.40
N GLU A 340 56.33 -119.42 -35.82
CA GLU A 340 56.73 -118.86 -34.51
C GLU A 340 57.02 -117.35 -34.55
N GLU A 341 57.65 -116.83 -35.61
CA GLU A 341 57.90 -115.38 -35.72
C GLU A 341 56.59 -114.60 -35.85
N LEU A 342 55.61 -115.13 -36.59
CA LEU A 342 54.29 -114.51 -36.79
C LEU A 342 53.53 -114.38 -35.48
N GLN A 343 53.47 -115.44 -34.67
CA GLN A 343 52.87 -115.39 -33.34
C GLN A 343 53.57 -114.37 -32.43
N SER A 344 54.90 -114.28 -32.51
CA SER A 344 55.68 -113.30 -31.73
C SER A 344 55.41 -111.84 -32.13
N ARG A 345 54.97 -111.58 -33.37
CA ARG A 345 54.55 -110.24 -33.84
C ARG A 345 53.11 -109.94 -33.44
N GLN A 346 52.20 -110.89 -33.66
CA GLN A 346 50.80 -110.77 -33.25
C GLN A 346 50.66 -110.40 -31.76
N GLN A 347 51.36 -111.10 -30.86
CA GLN A 347 51.31 -110.79 -29.42
C GLN A 347 51.80 -109.37 -29.08
N ARG A 348 52.77 -108.83 -29.82
CA ARG A 348 53.24 -107.45 -29.65
C ARG A 348 52.20 -106.45 -30.13
N GLU A 349 51.62 -106.69 -31.31
CA GLU A 349 50.58 -105.85 -31.90
C GLU A 349 49.29 -105.86 -31.06
N GLU A 350 48.85 -107.02 -30.57
CA GLU A 350 47.78 -107.17 -29.58
C GLU A 350 48.06 -106.37 -28.31
N SER A 351 49.28 -106.48 -27.74
CA SER A 351 49.63 -105.72 -26.53
C SER A 351 49.58 -104.20 -26.75
N ALA A 352 50.03 -103.72 -27.91
CA ALA A 352 49.95 -102.31 -28.29
C ALA A 352 48.51 -101.86 -28.58
N TRP A 353 47.67 -102.75 -29.13
CA TRP A 353 46.26 -102.49 -29.37
C TRP A 353 45.48 -102.38 -28.05
N HIS A 354 45.71 -103.29 -27.10
CA HIS A 354 45.14 -103.22 -25.75
C HIS A 354 45.55 -101.94 -24.99
N GLN A 355 46.82 -101.52 -25.10
CA GLN A 355 47.27 -100.25 -24.52
C GLN A 355 46.56 -99.04 -25.16
N ARG A 356 46.39 -99.02 -26.49
CA ARG A 356 45.65 -97.98 -27.20
C ARG A 356 44.17 -97.94 -26.80
N VAL A 357 43.52 -99.09 -26.67
CA VAL A 357 42.13 -99.18 -26.19
C VAL A 357 42.01 -98.65 -24.76
N SER A 358 42.88 -99.08 -23.85
CA SER A 358 42.87 -98.60 -22.46
C SER A 358 43.06 -97.07 -22.37
N ALA A 359 43.93 -96.51 -23.19
CA ALA A 359 44.13 -95.06 -23.29
C ALA A 359 42.87 -94.33 -23.83
N LEU A 360 42.21 -94.88 -24.84
CA LEU A 360 40.95 -94.35 -25.38
C LEU A 360 39.79 -94.47 -24.39
N GLU A 361 39.71 -95.56 -23.61
CA GLU A 361 38.72 -95.73 -22.54
C GLU A 361 38.92 -94.69 -21.42
N HIS A 362 40.17 -94.47 -20.98
CA HIS A 362 40.48 -93.41 -20.01
C HIS A 362 40.14 -92.01 -20.56
N ALA A 363 40.46 -91.71 -21.82
CA ALA A 363 40.10 -90.44 -22.46
C ALA A 363 38.57 -90.27 -22.56
N LEU A 364 37.83 -91.32 -22.93
CA LEU A 364 36.37 -91.31 -22.99
C LEU A 364 35.73 -91.11 -21.62
N VAL A 365 36.31 -91.66 -20.55
CA VAL A 365 35.87 -91.42 -19.17
C VAL A 365 36.14 -89.99 -18.75
N ALA A 366 37.31 -89.43 -19.07
CA ALA A 366 37.65 -88.02 -18.80
C ALA A 366 36.67 -87.07 -19.51
N GLU A 367 36.36 -87.28 -20.79
CA GLU A 367 35.40 -86.45 -21.52
C GLU A 367 33.95 -86.60 -21.02
N ARG A 368 33.56 -87.79 -20.54
CA ARG A 368 32.28 -87.97 -19.83
C ARG A 368 32.22 -87.19 -18.52
N GLN A 369 33.34 -87.03 -17.81
CA GLN A 369 33.43 -86.20 -16.60
C GLN A 369 33.44 -84.70 -16.94
N ASN A 370 34.25 -84.26 -17.91
CA ASN A 370 34.29 -82.88 -18.39
C ASN A 370 32.90 -82.40 -18.86
N THR A 371 32.23 -83.19 -19.69
CA THR A 371 30.87 -82.85 -20.17
C THR A 371 29.78 -82.99 -19.09
N ALA A 372 30.02 -83.69 -17.98
CA ALA A 372 29.13 -83.66 -16.82
C ALA A 372 29.31 -82.36 -16.02
N LEU A 373 30.56 -81.99 -15.69
CA LEU A 373 30.90 -80.76 -14.97
C LEU A 373 30.43 -79.52 -15.71
N PHE A 374 30.63 -79.45 -17.03
CA PHE A 374 30.17 -78.33 -17.86
C PHE A 374 28.64 -78.17 -17.84
N ARG A 375 27.88 -79.27 -17.91
CA ARG A 375 26.41 -79.25 -17.78
C ARG A 375 25.96 -78.81 -16.37
N GLU A 376 26.71 -79.17 -15.33
CA GLU A 376 26.42 -78.73 -13.96
C GLU A 376 26.70 -77.22 -13.76
N GLN A 377 27.81 -76.71 -14.32
CA GLN A 377 28.11 -75.28 -14.35
C GLN A 377 27.04 -74.49 -15.11
N GLN A 378 26.59 -74.98 -16.28
CA GLN A 378 25.49 -74.35 -17.02
C GLN A 378 24.18 -74.32 -16.22
N ARG A 379 23.83 -75.41 -15.52
CA ARG A 379 22.64 -75.43 -14.64
C ARG A 379 22.75 -74.43 -13.50
N LYS A 380 23.92 -74.32 -12.85
CA LYS A 380 24.17 -73.33 -11.79
C LYS A 380 24.09 -71.90 -12.31
N ALA A 381 24.62 -71.61 -13.51
CA ALA A 381 24.49 -70.31 -14.15
C ALA A 381 23.02 -69.96 -14.45
N VAL A 382 22.23 -70.89 -15.01
CA VAL A 382 20.80 -70.67 -15.29
C VAL A 382 20.00 -70.42 -14.00
N LEU A 383 20.28 -71.16 -12.91
CA LEU A 383 19.64 -70.92 -11.61
C LEU A 383 19.99 -69.54 -11.05
N MET A 384 21.27 -69.14 -11.09
CA MET A 384 21.69 -67.80 -10.64
C MET A 384 21.01 -66.66 -11.42
N GLU A 385 20.79 -66.81 -12.74
CA GLU A 385 20.04 -65.81 -13.51
C GLU A 385 18.53 -65.84 -13.21
N GLN A 386 17.95 -67.00 -12.92
CA GLN A 386 16.56 -67.12 -12.48
C GLN A 386 16.34 -66.47 -11.10
N GLU A 387 17.25 -66.65 -10.15
CA GLU A 387 17.21 -66.02 -8.83
C GLU A 387 17.36 -64.49 -8.93
N LYS A 388 18.29 -63.99 -9.77
CA LYS A 388 18.40 -62.55 -10.08
C LYS A 388 17.11 -61.98 -10.69
N ALA A 389 16.50 -62.70 -11.63
CA ALA A 389 15.26 -62.28 -12.27
C ALA A 389 14.08 -62.26 -11.27
N ALA A 390 13.97 -63.26 -10.40
CA ALA A 390 12.96 -63.29 -9.34
C ALA A 390 13.13 -62.10 -8.37
N HIS A 391 14.33 -61.87 -7.86
CA HIS A 391 14.64 -60.74 -6.98
C HIS A 391 14.37 -59.37 -7.65
N ALA A 392 14.67 -59.22 -8.95
CA ALA A 392 14.34 -58.01 -9.71
C ALA A 392 12.82 -57.79 -9.84
N VAL A 393 12.04 -58.87 -10.01
CA VAL A 393 10.57 -58.81 -10.02
C VAL A 393 10.01 -58.47 -8.63
N GLU A 394 10.55 -59.04 -7.55
CA GLU A 394 10.16 -58.71 -6.18
C GLU A 394 10.45 -57.23 -5.85
N GLN A 395 11.62 -56.71 -6.24
CA GLN A 395 11.94 -55.28 -6.10
C GLN A 395 10.98 -54.39 -6.90
N ALA A 396 10.64 -54.77 -8.14
CA ALA A 396 9.67 -54.03 -8.95
C ALA A 396 8.26 -54.05 -8.33
N GLN A 397 7.84 -55.17 -7.72
CA GLN A 397 6.57 -55.28 -7.00
C GLN A 397 6.56 -54.43 -5.72
N ALA A 398 7.67 -54.39 -4.96
CA ALA A 398 7.80 -53.54 -3.79
C ALA A 398 7.67 -52.05 -4.15
N VAL A 399 8.39 -51.58 -5.18
CA VAL A 399 8.29 -50.20 -5.67
C VAL A 399 6.87 -49.89 -6.21
N ALA A 400 6.22 -50.84 -6.88
CA ALA A 400 4.83 -50.67 -7.33
C ALA A 400 3.85 -50.55 -6.14
N ALA A 401 4.06 -51.29 -5.05
CA ALA A 401 3.27 -51.17 -3.83
C ALA A 401 3.51 -49.83 -3.11
N GLU A 402 4.76 -49.39 -3.00
CA GLU A 402 5.10 -48.05 -2.47
C GLU A 402 4.41 -46.95 -3.28
N LEU A 403 4.50 -46.98 -4.61
CA LEU A 403 3.82 -46.03 -5.50
C LEU A 403 2.28 -46.09 -5.36
N ALA A 404 1.69 -47.26 -5.15
CA ALA A 404 0.26 -47.39 -4.88
C ALA A 404 -0.12 -46.71 -3.54
N THR A 405 0.65 -46.92 -2.47
CA THR A 405 0.41 -46.25 -1.18
C THR A 405 0.63 -44.73 -1.25
N ALA A 406 1.64 -44.27 -2.00
CA ALA A 406 1.88 -42.85 -2.23
C ALA A 406 0.71 -42.19 -2.98
N ASN A 407 0.15 -42.87 -4.00
CA ASN A 407 -1.04 -42.40 -4.71
C ASN A 407 -2.27 -42.32 -3.81
N LEU A 408 -2.48 -43.29 -2.91
CA LEU A 408 -3.55 -43.24 -1.90
C LEU A 408 -3.36 -42.06 -0.93
N CYS A 409 -2.13 -41.82 -0.45
CA CYS A 409 -1.82 -40.67 0.40
C CYS A 409 -2.03 -39.33 -0.32
N LEU A 410 -1.71 -39.23 -1.61
CA LEU A 410 -1.97 -38.04 -2.42
C LEU A 410 -3.47 -37.81 -2.67
N LEU A 411 -4.26 -38.88 -2.82
CA LEU A 411 -5.72 -38.82 -2.93
C LEU A 411 -6.37 -38.36 -1.63
N GLU A 412 -5.99 -38.92 -0.48
CA GLU A 412 -6.56 -38.49 0.81
C GLU A 412 -6.09 -37.07 1.17
N ARG A 413 -4.83 -36.69 0.88
CA ARG A 413 -4.36 -35.30 1.02
C ARG A 413 -5.00 -34.34 0.00
N LYS A 414 -5.60 -34.84 -1.09
CA LYS A 414 -6.48 -34.04 -1.95
C LYS A 414 -7.85 -33.87 -1.29
N ARG A 415 -8.46 -34.95 -0.82
CA ARG A 415 -9.75 -34.94 -0.11
C ARG A 415 -9.74 -34.04 1.12
N GLN A 416 -8.65 -34.03 1.89
CA GLN A 416 -8.44 -33.13 3.03
C GLN A 416 -8.48 -31.66 2.59
N ARG A 417 -7.75 -31.29 1.53
CA ARG A 417 -7.83 -29.92 0.96
C ARG A 417 -9.21 -29.59 0.41
N ASP A 418 -9.90 -30.54 -0.22
CA ASP A 418 -11.27 -30.37 -0.71
C ASP A 418 -12.28 -30.21 0.46
N GLN A 419 -11.97 -30.72 1.66
CA GLN A 419 -12.74 -30.53 2.90
C GLN A 419 -12.39 -29.21 3.59
N GLU A 420 -11.11 -28.87 3.71
CA GLU A 420 -10.63 -27.58 4.22
C GLU A 420 -11.22 -26.42 3.40
N GLN A 421 -11.16 -26.50 2.07
CA GLN A 421 -11.75 -25.50 1.18
C GLN A 421 -13.25 -25.34 1.42
N LYS A 422 -14.01 -26.44 1.58
CA LYS A 422 -15.45 -26.37 1.92
C LYS A 422 -15.68 -25.69 3.27
N ALA A 423 -14.90 -26.03 4.29
CA ALA A 423 -15.00 -25.39 5.60
C ALA A 423 -14.63 -23.88 5.56
N PHE A 424 -13.72 -23.47 4.65
CA PHE A 424 -13.45 -22.05 4.38
C PHE A 424 -14.61 -21.38 3.61
N GLU A 425 -15.19 -22.04 2.60
CA GLU A 425 -16.36 -21.54 1.86
C GLU A 425 -17.62 -21.43 2.74
N GLU A 426 -17.80 -22.34 3.69
CA GLU A 426 -18.87 -22.31 4.70
C GLU A 426 -18.66 -21.14 5.67
N LYS A 427 -17.47 -20.97 6.25
CA LYS A 427 -17.14 -19.80 7.08
C LYS A 427 -17.29 -18.48 6.32
N LEU A 428 -16.93 -18.43 5.04
CA LEU A 428 -17.14 -17.24 4.21
C LEU A 428 -18.63 -16.93 4.00
N LYS A 429 -19.50 -17.93 3.91
CA LYS A 429 -20.96 -17.74 3.92
C LYS A 429 -21.44 -17.24 5.29
N GLU A 430 -21.03 -17.88 6.38
CA GLU A 430 -21.37 -17.43 7.75
C GLU A 430 -20.98 -15.98 8.01
N TYR A 431 -19.78 -15.55 7.60
CA TYR A 431 -19.35 -14.15 7.70
C TYR A 431 -20.18 -13.23 6.79
N THR A 432 -20.52 -13.67 5.57
CA THR A 432 -21.37 -12.90 4.64
C THR A 432 -22.77 -12.71 5.22
N ASP A 433 -23.40 -13.77 5.70
CA ASP A 433 -24.74 -13.76 6.31
C ASP A 433 -24.74 -12.93 7.60
N ARG A 434 -23.67 -13.00 8.41
CA ARG A 434 -23.50 -12.13 9.59
C ARG A 434 -23.36 -10.65 9.21
N VAL A 435 -22.67 -10.32 8.12
CA VAL A 435 -22.59 -8.94 7.59
C VAL A 435 -23.95 -8.47 7.06
N VAL A 436 -24.71 -9.34 6.39
CA VAL A 436 -26.09 -9.05 5.94
C VAL A 436 -27.01 -8.79 7.15
N ASN A 437 -26.97 -9.64 8.17
CA ASN A 437 -27.74 -9.44 9.40
C ASN A 437 -27.38 -8.12 10.08
N LEU A 438 -26.09 -7.83 10.29
CA LEU A 438 -25.61 -6.57 10.87
C LEU A 438 -25.99 -5.33 10.03
N SER A 439 -26.04 -5.44 8.69
CA SER A 439 -26.55 -4.36 7.84
C SER A 439 -28.06 -4.15 8.01
N SER A 440 -28.84 -5.23 8.16
CA SER A 440 -30.29 -5.13 8.40
C SER A 440 -30.63 -4.53 9.77
N GLU A 441 -29.84 -4.86 10.79
CA GLU A 441 -29.91 -4.25 12.13
C GLU A 441 -29.54 -2.77 12.09
N LYS A 442 -28.45 -2.41 11.39
CA LYS A 442 -28.07 -1.01 11.17
C LYS A 442 -29.18 -0.23 10.46
N ASP A 443 -29.78 -0.79 9.41
CA ASP A 443 -30.86 -0.15 8.67
C ASP A 443 -32.16 -0.08 9.49
N ALA A 444 -32.37 -0.97 10.47
CA ALA A 444 -33.45 -0.86 11.45
C ALA A 444 -33.19 0.28 12.45
N LEU A 445 -32.01 0.31 13.08
CA LEU A 445 -31.60 1.38 13.99
C LEU A 445 -31.60 2.75 13.31
N GLN A 446 -31.23 2.83 12.02
CA GLN A 446 -31.26 4.09 11.28
C GLN A 446 -32.70 4.57 11.02
N ARG A 447 -33.64 3.66 10.71
CA ARG A 447 -35.08 3.97 10.64
C ARG A 447 -35.65 4.42 11.98
N GLU A 448 -35.22 3.81 13.10
CA GLU A 448 -35.60 4.25 14.45
C GLU A 448 -35.05 5.65 14.77
N ILE A 449 -33.80 5.95 14.40
CA ILE A 449 -33.21 7.29 14.55
C ILE A 449 -33.97 8.33 13.71
N GLU A 450 -34.42 7.99 12.51
CA GLU A 450 -35.23 8.87 11.66
C GLU A 450 -36.67 9.06 12.21
N ALA A 451 -37.27 8.01 12.79
CA ALA A 451 -38.53 8.10 13.52
C ALA A 451 -38.40 9.01 14.77
N LEU A 452 -37.35 8.84 15.58
CA LEU A 452 -37.09 9.67 16.76
C LEU A 452 -36.81 11.14 16.38
N ARG A 453 -36.11 11.38 15.26
CA ARG A 453 -35.89 12.75 14.72
C ARG A 453 -37.19 13.42 14.30
N SER A 454 -38.08 12.70 13.60
CA SER A 454 -39.37 13.26 13.19
C SER A 454 -40.31 13.49 14.38
N GLN A 455 -40.34 12.60 15.37
CA GLN A 455 -41.03 12.81 16.65
C GLN A 455 -40.48 14.03 17.40
N TYR A 456 -39.16 14.20 17.47
CA TYR A 456 -38.54 15.38 18.08
C TYR A 456 -38.93 16.68 17.37
N GLN A 457 -38.94 16.69 16.02
CA GLN A 457 -39.38 17.83 15.22
C GLN A 457 -40.87 18.16 15.47
N GLN A 458 -41.74 17.16 15.55
CA GLN A 458 -43.16 17.34 15.90
C GLN A 458 -43.32 17.94 17.30
N LEU A 459 -42.61 17.41 18.30
CA LEU A 459 -42.62 17.95 19.67
C LEU A 459 -42.09 19.39 19.73
N GLN A 460 -41.08 19.73 18.92
CA GLN A 460 -40.58 21.09 18.82
C GLN A 460 -41.62 22.03 18.18
N GLN A 461 -42.30 21.62 17.10
CA GLN A 461 -43.37 22.40 16.47
C GLN A 461 -44.55 22.61 17.42
N VAL A 462 -44.98 21.57 18.16
CA VAL A 462 -46.03 21.69 19.19
C VAL A 462 -45.60 22.63 20.32
N LYS A 463 -44.32 22.59 20.74
CA LYS A 463 -43.77 23.52 21.73
C LYS A 463 -43.80 24.96 21.21
N GLU A 464 -43.39 25.20 19.97
CA GLU A 464 -43.43 26.52 19.34
C GLU A 464 -44.88 27.04 19.22
N GLN A 465 -45.82 26.21 18.77
CA GLN A 465 -47.26 26.51 18.74
C GLN A 465 -47.79 26.87 20.14
N SER A 466 -47.50 26.07 21.17
CA SER A 466 -47.92 26.37 22.55
C SER A 466 -47.33 27.68 23.09
N GLY A 467 -46.14 28.07 22.61
CA GLY A 467 -45.53 29.38 22.91
C GLY A 467 -46.27 30.55 22.26
N TYR A 468 -46.68 30.41 20.99
CA TYR A 468 -47.53 31.40 20.31
C TYR A 468 -48.93 31.51 20.95
N GLU A 469 -49.53 30.38 21.34
CA GLU A 469 -50.81 30.36 22.07
C GLU A 469 -50.68 31.03 23.44
N ALA A 470 -49.63 30.71 24.22
CA ALA A 470 -49.36 31.35 25.50
C ALA A 470 -49.17 32.87 25.36
N ALA A 471 -48.40 33.33 24.37
CA ALA A 471 -48.21 34.76 24.10
C ALA A 471 -49.50 35.45 23.63
N ALA A 472 -50.37 34.76 22.89
CA ALA A 472 -51.68 35.28 22.49
C ALA A 472 -52.66 35.37 23.68
N ILE A 473 -52.60 34.42 24.62
CA ILE A 473 -53.36 34.45 25.88
C ILE A 473 -52.83 35.58 26.77
N GLU A 474 -51.50 35.71 26.91
CA GLU A 474 -50.90 36.80 27.68
C GLU A 474 -51.31 38.16 27.13
N LYS A 475 -51.27 38.36 25.81
CA LYS A 475 -51.72 39.61 25.19
C LYS A 475 -53.19 39.91 25.46
N LYS A 476 -54.08 38.92 25.39
CA LYS A 476 -55.49 39.09 25.77
C LYS A 476 -55.65 39.49 27.24
N LEU A 477 -54.92 38.83 28.15
CA LEU A 477 -54.93 39.18 29.58
C LEU A 477 -54.37 40.59 29.83
N GLN A 478 -53.37 41.05 29.06
CA GLN A 478 -52.89 42.43 29.11
C GLN A 478 -53.95 43.44 28.60
N GLU A 479 -54.69 43.10 27.55
CA GLU A 479 -55.80 43.91 27.02
C GLU A 479 -56.99 43.96 28.00
N GLU A 480 -57.35 42.83 28.61
CA GLU A 480 -58.38 42.74 29.67
C GLU A 480 -57.97 43.53 30.93
N LEU A 481 -56.71 43.40 31.38
CA LEU A 481 -56.17 44.19 32.50
C LEU A 481 -56.14 45.69 32.19
N ALA A 482 -55.97 46.08 30.92
CA ALA A 482 -56.09 47.49 30.51
C ALA A 482 -57.55 47.97 30.58
N SER A 483 -58.53 47.15 30.17
CA SER A 483 -59.96 47.45 30.34
C SER A 483 -60.32 47.63 31.82
N VAL A 484 -59.97 46.65 32.66
CA VAL A 484 -60.27 46.68 34.11
C VAL A 484 -59.59 47.87 34.80
N ARG A 485 -58.38 48.28 34.37
CA ARG A 485 -57.74 49.51 34.86
C ARG A 485 -58.48 50.78 34.45
N GLN A 486 -59.01 50.84 33.22
CA GLN A 486 -59.81 51.98 32.77
C GLN A 486 -61.19 52.00 33.46
N GLU A 487 -61.82 50.86 33.67
CA GLU A 487 -63.07 50.72 34.44
C GLU A 487 -62.87 51.14 35.90
N LEU A 488 -61.80 50.70 36.55
CA LEU A 488 -61.41 51.17 37.89
C LEU A 488 -61.18 52.68 37.92
N LYS A 489 -60.53 53.25 36.91
CA LYS A 489 -60.35 54.71 36.80
C LYS A 489 -61.70 55.43 36.67
N ASN A 490 -62.59 54.96 35.79
CA ASN A 490 -63.94 55.51 35.62
C ASN A 490 -64.74 55.42 36.94
N LEU A 491 -64.68 54.30 37.65
CA LEU A 491 -65.32 54.11 38.96
C LEU A 491 -64.71 55.00 40.04
N THR A 492 -63.41 55.28 39.99
CA THR A 492 -62.72 56.23 40.88
C THR A 492 -63.19 57.66 40.61
N GLU A 493 -63.29 58.07 39.35
CA GLU A 493 -63.83 59.38 38.96
C GLU A 493 -65.31 59.52 39.36
N ILE A 494 -66.12 58.46 39.22
CA ILE A 494 -67.51 58.42 39.71
C ILE A 494 -67.57 58.55 41.23
N ARG A 495 -66.74 57.82 41.99
CA ARG A 495 -66.65 57.96 43.45
C ARG A 495 -66.27 59.38 43.83
N ASP A 496 -65.23 59.95 43.22
CA ASP A 496 -64.74 61.28 43.56
C ASP A 496 -65.75 62.39 43.17
N ASN A 497 -66.63 62.13 42.19
CA ASN A 497 -67.79 62.98 41.88
C ASN A 497 -68.90 62.84 42.94
N LEU A 498 -69.18 61.61 43.42
CA LEU A 498 -70.15 61.35 44.48
C LEU A 498 -69.70 61.89 45.85
N ASP A 499 -68.42 61.79 46.18
CA ASP A 499 -67.84 62.35 47.40
C ASP A 499 -67.90 63.89 47.38
N ARG A 500 -67.70 64.52 46.21
CA ARG A 500 -68.00 65.96 46.02
C ARG A 500 -69.49 66.27 46.18
N ALA A 501 -70.39 65.45 45.64
CA ALA A 501 -71.83 65.63 45.84
C ALA A 501 -72.25 65.47 47.31
N LEU A 502 -71.66 64.53 48.05
CA LEU A 502 -71.86 64.34 49.48
C LEU A 502 -71.28 65.51 50.30
N ALA A 503 -70.10 66.04 49.93
CA ALA A 503 -69.55 67.23 50.55
C ALA A 503 -70.46 68.47 50.35
N HIS A 504 -71.12 68.60 49.19
CA HIS A 504 -72.15 69.61 48.97
C HIS A 504 -73.45 69.34 49.75
N ALA A 505 -73.85 68.08 49.92
CA ALA A 505 -75.06 67.69 50.66
C ALA A 505 -74.91 67.78 52.20
N LEU A 506 -73.67 67.77 52.71
CA LEU A 506 -73.37 67.86 54.15
C LEU A 506 -73.29 69.31 54.69
N ALA A 507 -73.61 70.32 53.87
CA ALA A 507 -73.76 71.70 54.32
C ALA A 507 -75.09 71.88 55.10
N PRO A 508 -75.07 72.21 56.41
CA PRO A 508 -76.27 72.30 57.25
C PRO A 508 -76.83 73.74 57.32
N PRO A 509 -78.02 73.99 57.94
CA PRO A 509 -79.08 73.06 58.36
C PRO A 509 -80.52 73.48 57.97
N ARG A 510 -81.50 72.55 58.02
CA ARG A 510 -82.63 72.54 59.00
C ARG A 510 -83.80 71.61 58.62
N GLY A 511 -84.12 70.69 59.53
CA GLY A 511 -85.49 70.56 60.07
C GLY A 511 -86.48 69.56 59.45
N LYS A 512 -86.51 68.32 59.97
CA LYS A 512 -87.56 67.78 60.88
C LYS A 512 -87.49 66.25 60.99
N PRO A 513 -87.73 65.64 62.18
CA PRO A 513 -87.71 64.19 62.36
C PRO A 513 -89.10 63.54 62.16
N GLY A 514 -89.14 62.22 61.95
CA GLY A 514 -90.32 61.41 62.30
C GLY A 514 -90.80 60.35 61.30
N ARG A 515 -90.06 59.24 61.11
CA ARG A 515 -90.65 57.94 60.70
C ARG A 515 -89.80 56.69 60.97
N HIS A 516 -89.00 56.68 62.04
CA HIS A 516 -88.29 55.47 62.47
C HIS A 516 -89.25 54.53 63.23
N HIS A 517 -89.65 53.42 62.60
CA HIS A 517 -89.83 52.12 63.28
C HIS A 517 -90.08 50.95 62.31
N ALA A 518 -90.69 51.18 61.14
CA ALA A 518 -91.02 50.10 60.18
C ALA A 518 -89.79 49.44 59.54
N SER A 519 -88.80 50.23 59.09
CA SER A 519 -87.63 49.75 58.35
C SER A 519 -86.70 48.82 59.15
N LEU A 520 -86.82 48.79 60.48
CA LEU A 520 -86.01 47.94 61.35
C LEU A 520 -86.46 46.47 61.35
N SER A 521 -87.70 46.17 60.95
CA SER A 521 -88.16 44.78 60.74
C SER A 521 -87.65 44.20 59.42
N GLU A 522 -87.69 44.99 58.35
CA GLU A 522 -87.28 44.56 57.00
C GLU A 522 -85.78 44.26 56.96
N LEU A 523 -84.95 45.18 57.47
CA LEU A 523 -83.50 44.98 57.62
C LEU A 523 -83.12 43.76 58.46
N ARG A 524 -83.95 43.36 59.44
CA ARG A 524 -83.71 42.13 60.23
C ARG A 524 -84.00 40.87 59.42
N VAL A 525 -85.03 40.86 58.57
CA VAL A 525 -85.34 39.73 57.68
C VAL A 525 -84.28 39.59 56.59
N GLU A 526 -83.77 40.69 56.05
CA GLU A 526 -82.66 40.67 55.08
C GLU A 526 -81.34 40.20 55.71
N LEU A 527 -81.03 40.65 56.94
CA LEU A 527 -79.88 40.15 57.70
C LEU A 527 -79.99 38.64 57.97
N GLN A 528 -81.20 38.14 58.25
CA GLN A 528 -81.44 36.70 58.45
C GLN A 528 -81.18 35.89 57.17
N LYS A 529 -81.65 36.38 56.01
CA LYS A 529 -81.37 35.79 54.69
C LYS A 529 -79.88 35.84 54.33
N ALA A 530 -79.20 36.95 54.63
CA ALA A 530 -77.77 37.09 54.39
C ALA A 530 -76.96 36.04 55.17
N LYS A 531 -77.27 35.83 56.47
CA LYS A 531 -76.62 34.80 57.30
C LYS A 531 -76.83 33.38 56.77
N GLN A 532 -78.05 33.04 56.34
CA GLN A 532 -78.31 31.72 55.72
C GLN A 532 -77.53 31.52 54.42
N LYS A 533 -77.37 32.59 53.61
CA LYS A 533 -76.62 32.53 52.35
C LYS A 533 -75.10 32.42 52.56
N ILE A 534 -74.56 33.00 53.64
CA ILE A 534 -73.15 32.85 54.03
C ILE A 534 -72.87 31.39 54.41
N ALA A 535 -73.66 30.80 55.32
CA ALA A 535 -73.46 29.42 55.77
C ALA A 535 -73.48 28.39 54.61
N ALA A 536 -74.37 28.60 53.62
CA ALA A 536 -74.43 27.75 52.43
C ALA A 536 -73.18 27.87 51.52
N LEU A 537 -72.53 29.04 51.48
CA LEU A 537 -71.29 29.25 50.72
C LEU A 537 -70.07 28.70 51.47
N GLU A 538 -70.03 28.82 52.79
CA GLU A 538 -69.00 28.21 53.65
C GLU A 538 -69.01 26.68 53.52
N GLU A 539 -70.20 26.06 53.52
CA GLU A 539 -70.31 24.61 53.31
C GLU A 539 -69.83 24.20 51.90
N GLN A 540 -70.18 24.94 50.85
CA GLN A 540 -69.68 24.69 49.50
C GLN A 540 -68.16 24.85 49.37
N LEU A 541 -67.56 25.84 50.05
CA LEU A 541 -66.11 26.02 50.09
C LEU A 541 -65.42 24.85 50.81
N SER A 542 -65.97 24.36 51.92
CA SER A 542 -65.39 23.21 52.65
C SER A 542 -65.34 21.95 51.78
N ARG A 543 -66.43 21.63 51.07
CA ARG A 543 -66.53 20.47 50.17
C ARG A 543 -65.55 20.58 49.00
N ASN A 544 -65.46 21.76 48.37
CA ASN A 544 -64.52 22.01 47.27
C ASN A 544 -63.04 21.96 47.70
N GLY A 545 -62.73 22.36 48.95
CA GLY A 545 -61.38 22.21 49.53
C GLY A 545 -60.97 20.75 49.71
N SER A 546 -61.87 19.92 50.24
CA SER A 546 -61.62 18.49 50.48
C SER A 546 -61.40 17.68 49.19
N ILE A 547 -62.05 18.07 48.09
CA ILE A 547 -61.84 17.40 46.79
C ILE A 547 -60.44 17.73 46.25
N ARG A 548 -60.07 19.01 46.22
CA ARG A 548 -58.77 19.47 45.68
C ARG A 548 -57.56 18.90 46.41
N THR A 549 -57.63 18.76 47.74
CA THR A 549 -56.56 18.13 48.52
C THR A 549 -56.38 16.66 48.13
N SER A 550 -57.47 15.88 48.08
CA SER A 550 -57.41 14.47 47.66
C SER A 550 -56.84 14.25 46.25
N GLU A 551 -57.11 15.16 45.31
CA GLU A 551 -56.51 15.12 43.97
C GLU A 551 -55.01 15.42 43.96
N ILE A 552 -54.54 16.34 44.81
CA ILE A 552 -53.13 16.71 44.91
C ILE A 552 -52.34 15.55 45.54
N ASP A 553 -52.85 14.96 46.62
CA ASP A 553 -52.23 13.81 47.28
C ASP A 553 -52.15 12.59 46.35
N GLY A 554 -53.22 12.33 45.57
CA GLY A 554 -53.24 11.30 44.54
C GLY A 554 -52.19 11.51 43.43
N LYS A 555 -51.99 12.76 42.99
CA LYS A 555 -50.97 13.12 41.98
C LYS A 555 -49.55 13.01 42.55
N LEU A 556 -49.33 13.42 43.80
CA LEU A 556 -48.04 13.26 44.50
C LEU A 556 -47.66 11.78 44.65
N ALA A 557 -48.60 10.92 45.06
CA ALA A 557 -48.37 9.48 45.17
C ALA A 557 -47.98 8.84 43.81
N GLN A 558 -48.61 9.26 42.71
CA GLN A 558 -48.27 8.79 41.36
C GLN A 558 -46.87 9.24 40.91
N LEU A 559 -46.47 10.48 41.21
CA LEU A 559 -45.12 10.97 40.92
C LEU A 559 -44.06 10.19 41.72
N SER A 560 -44.25 10.03 43.03
CA SER A 560 -43.36 9.23 43.89
C SER A 560 -43.26 7.76 43.49
N ALA A 561 -44.30 7.19 42.86
CA ALA A 561 -44.26 5.84 42.31
C ALA A 561 -43.50 5.78 40.97
N ARG A 562 -43.55 6.84 40.15
CA ARG A 562 -42.83 6.94 38.87
C ARG A 562 -41.33 7.15 39.07
N GLU A 563 -40.93 7.99 40.03
CA GLU A 563 -39.52 8.25 40.34
C GLU A 563 -38.77 6.98 40.77
N ARG A 564 -39.39 6.13 41.61
CA ARG A 564 -38.79 4.87 42.05
C ARG A 564 -38.45 3.95 40.87
N ARG A 565 -39.36 3.80 39.91
CA ARG A 565 -39.14 2.98 38.69
C ARG A 565 -37.97 3.52 37.87
N VAL A 566 -37.91 4.84 37.65
CA VAL A 566 -36.80 5.48 36.91
C VAL A 566 -35.46 5.28 37.62
N VAL A 567 -35.43 5.33 38.96
CA VAL A 567 -34.21 5.04 39.76
C VAL A 567 -33.80 3.57 39.66
N GLU A 568 -34.75 2.64 39.61
CA GLU A 568 -34.49 1.20 39.44
C GLU A 568 -34.01 0.86 38.01
N GLU A 569 -34.62 1.44 36.99
CA GLU A 569 -34.19 1.37 35.58
C GLU A 569 -32.76 1.92 35.41
N GLN A 570 -32.45 3.09 35.99
CA GLN A 570 -31.10 3.65 35.97
C GLN A 570 -30.07 2.77 36.71
N ARG A 571 -30.47 2.09 37.80
CA ARG A 571 -29.60 1.11 38.49
C ARG A 571 -29.36 -0.13 37.63
N GLY A 572 -30.36 -0.61 36.90
CA GLY A 572 -30.22 -1.70 35.92
C GLY A 572 -29.26 -1.34 34.79
N LEU A 573 -29.50 -0.21 34.13
CA LEU A 573 -28.65 0.32 33.06
C LEU A 573 -27.20 0.58 33.52
N LYS A 574 -27.01 1.06 34.77
CA LYS A 574 -25.67 1.25 35.34
C LYS A 574 -24.93 -0.08 35.55
N LYS A 575 -25.61 -1.15 35.97
CA LYS A 575 -25.02 -2.49 36.06
C LYS A 575 -24.63 -3.03 34.68
N GLN A 576 -25.52 -2.95 33.69
CA GLN A 576 -25.23 -3.39 32.31
C GLN A 576 -24.06 -2.63 31.68
N ARG A 577 -23.94 -1.32 31.92
CA ARG A 577 -22.80 -0.50 31.46
C ARG A 577 -21.49 -0.89 32.13
N VAL A 578 -21.50 -1.37 33.37
CA VAL A 578 -20.28 -1.87 34.05
C VAL A 578 -19.88 -3.25 33.53
N SER A 579 -20.82 -4.17 33.31
CA SER A 579 -20.49 -5.50 32.75
C SER A 579 -20.00 -5.39 31.29
N ALA A 580 -20.68 -4.61 30.45
CA ALA A 580 -20.24 -4.38 29.07
C ALA A 580 -18.89 -3.67 29.00
N ARG A 581 -18.59 -2.77 29.95
CA ARG A 581 -17.27 -2.13 30.05
C ARG A 581 -16.18 -3.14 30.43
N ALA A 582 -16.43 -4.02 31.40
CA ALA A 582 -15.48 -5.06 31.78
C ALA A 582 -15.18 -6.02 30.61
N GLN A 583 -16.20 -6.40 29.83
CA GLN A 583 -16.04 -7.22 28.62
C GLN A 583 -15.21 -6.50 27.55
N LEU A 584 -15.46 -5.21 27.29
CA LEU A 584 -14.65 -4.40 26.38
C LEU A 584 -13.22 -4.16 26.89
N GLU A 585 -12.98 -4.21 28.19
CA GLU A 585 -11.65 -4.09 28.79
C GLU A 585 -10.87 -5.43 28.71
N THR A 586 -11.54 -6.59 28.78
CA THR A 586 -10.92 -7.91 28.47
C THR A 586 -10.66 -8.11 26.98
N GLU A 587 -11.62 -7.78 26.11
CA GLU A 587 -11.44 -7.87 24.64
C GLU A 587 -10.29 -6.98 24.15
N ARG A 588 -10.05 -5.83 24.80
CA ARG A 588 -8.89 -4.98 24.53
C ARG A 588 -7.58 -5.63 24.95
N ALA A 589 -7.51 -6.17 26.16
CA ALA A 589 -6.31 -6.87 26.62
C ALA A 589 -5.94 -8.05 25.71
N GLU A 590 -6.94 -8.81 25.24
CA GLU A 590 -6.73 -9.89 24.26
C GLU A 590 -6.26 -9.37 22.88
N LEU A 591 -6.83 -8.27 22.39
CA LEU A 591 -6.42 -7.64 21.13
C LEU A 591 -5.03 -6.99 21.20
N ASP A 592 -4.68 -6.39 22.33
CA ASP A 592 -3.37 -5.79 22.57
C ASP A 592 -2.30 -6.89 22.72
N GLN A 593 -2.59 -8.00 23.42
CA GLN A 593 -1.71 -9.18 23.46
C GLN A 593 -1.54 -9.82 22.06
N GLN A 594 -2.61 -9.87 21.25
CA GLN A 594 -2.52 -10.31 19.86
C GLN A 594 -1.64 -9.37 19.03
N ARG A 595 -1.74 -8.05 19.21
CA ARG A 595 -0.87 -7.06 18.54
C ARG A 595 0.59 -7.23 18.94
N GLU A 596 0.91 -7.34 20.22
CA GLU A 596 2.27 -7.60 20.70
C GLU A 596 2.85 -8.89 20.09
N SER A 597 2.04 -9.95 19.98
CA SER A 597 2.46 -11.20 19.32
C SER A 597 2.69 -11.03 17.81
N GLN A 598 1.87 -10.22 17.12
CA GLN A 598 2.00 -9.94 15.70
C GLN A 598 3.20 -9.04 15.41
N GLU A 599 3.44 -8.01 16.22
CA GLU A 599 4.60 -7.13 16.12
C GLU A 599 5.90 -7.89 16.41
N ALA A 600 5.90 -8.83 17.37
CA ALA A 600 7.04 -9.73 17.61
C ALA A 600 7.31 -10.68 16.43
N VAL A 601 6.28 -11.24 15.79
CA VAL A 601 6.43 -12.07 14.59
C VAL A 601 6.89 -11.24 13.38
N GLU A 602 6.33 -10.05 13.18
CA GLU A 602 6.79 -9.12 12.14
C GLU A 602 8.24 -8.70 12.34
N CYS A 603 8.68 -8.47 13.58
CA CYS A 603 10.06 -8.13 13.90
C CYS A 603 11.02 -9.25 13.49
N ARG A 604 10.68 -10.51 13.81
CA ARG A 604 11.43 -11.71 13.38
C ARG A 604 11.44 -11.87 11.85
N GLN A 605 10.29 -11.73 11.20
CA GLN A 605 10.22 -11.78 9.73
C GLN A 605 11.07 -10.69 9.06
N LYS A 606 11.21 -9.51 9.69
CA LYS A 606 12.09 -8.44 9.22
C LYS A 606 13.57 -8.82 9.38
N THR A 607 13.98 -9.43 10.50
CA THR A 607 15.36 -9.94 10.66
C THR A 607 15.66 -11.06 9.66
N ASP A 608 14.78 -12.04 9.52
CA ASP A 608 14.90 -13.15 8.56
C ASP A 608 15.06 -12.62 7.13
N HIS A 609 14.23 -11.65 6.75
CA HIS A 609 14.30 -11.04 5.42
C HIS A 609 15.61 -10.28 5.19
N THR A 610 16.12 -9.53 6.19
CA THR A 610 17.42 -8.84 6.04
C THR A 610 18.60 -9.80 5.96
N LEU A 611 18.55 -10.95 6.63
CA LEU A 611 19.63 -11.94 6.62
C LEU A 611 19.59 -12.77 5.32
N LEU A 612 18.40 -13.12 4.82
CA LEU A 612 18.22 -13.69 3.48
C LEU A 612 18.69 -12.74 2.36
N GLN A 613 18.46 -11.43 2.48
CA GLN A 613 19.02 -10.46 1.53
C GLN A 613 20.57 -10.47 1.54
N GLN A 614 21.20 -10.56 2.72
CA GLN A 614 22.66 -10.63 2.83
C GLN A 614 23.23 -11.93 2.24
N ILE A 615 22.55 -13.07 2.44
CA ILE A 615 22.88 -14.34 1.78
C ILE A 615 22.81 -14.20 0.25
N ILE A 616 21.76 -13.58 -0.31
CA ILE A 616 21.63 -13.37 -1.76
C ILE A 616 22.76 -12.50 -2.32
N VAL A 617 23.15 -11.44 -1.60
CA VAL A 617 24.29 -10.58 -1.99
C VAL A 617 25.60 -11.36 -1.98
N LEU A 618 25.89 -12.13 -0.92
CA LEU A 618 27.13 -12.92 -0.83
C LEU A 618 27.16 -14.10 -1.82
N LEU A 619 26.03 -14.72 -2.15
CA LEU A 619 25.93 -15.69 -3.24
C LEU A 619 26.19 -15.04 -4.62
N THR A 620 25.78 -13.79 -4.81
CA THR A 620 26.06 -13.04 -6.05
C THR A 620 27.54 -12.67 -6.14
N GLN A 621 28.17 -12.27 -5.04
CA GLN A 621 29.62 -12.06 -4.96
C GLN A 621 30.39 -13.38 -5.22
N ARG A 622 29.93 -14.50 -4.66
CA ARG A 622 30.49 -15.83 -4.93
C ARG A 622 30.47 -16.18 -6.42
N LEU A 623 29.35 -15.91 -7.10
CA LEU A 623 29.21 -16.12 -8.55
C LEU A 623 30.17 -15.23 -9.34
N GLN A 624 30.32 -13.96 -8.96
CA GLN A 624 31.25 -13.02 -9.60
C GLN A 624 32.72 -13.45 -9.43
N VAL A 625 33.14 -13.88 -8.24
CA VAL A 625 34.50 -14.38 -8.00
C VAL A 625 34.76 -15.69 -8.75
N MET A 626 33.78 -16.60 -8.82
CA MET A 626 33.89 -17.80 -9.67
C MET A 626 34.02 -17.43 -11.16
N MET A 627 33.26 -16.47 -11.67
CA MET A 627 33.39 -16.01 -13.06
C MET A 627 34.79 -15.43 -13.30
N ALA A 628 35.31 -14.58 -12.42
CA ALA A 628 36.67 -14.04 -12.53
C ALA A 628 37.76 -15.15 -12.48
N LEU A 629 37.55 -16.21 -11.71
CA LEU A 629 38.43 -17.39 -11.69
C LEU A 629 38.41 -18.20 -12.99
N PHE A 630 37.28 -18.23 -13.72
CA PHE A 630 37.20 -18.83 -15.06
C PHE A 630 37.72 -17.89 -16.16
N GLU A 631 37.53 -16.56 -16.02
CA GLU A 631 38.07 -15.56 -16.95
C GLU A 631 39.58 -15.37 -16.83
N THR A 632 40.19 -15.84 -15.73
CA THR A 632 41.65 -15.91 -15.54
C THR A 632 42.28 -17.23 -16.00
N GLU A 633 41.50 -18.20 -16.51
CA GLU A 633 42.07 -19.29 -17.30
C GLU A 633 42.61 -18.74 -18.62
N PRO A 634 43.83 -19.11 -19.06
CA PRO A 634 44.50 -18.42 -20.15
C PRO A 634 43.80 -18.65 -21.50
N VAL A 635 43.22 -17.57 -22.06
CA VAL A 635 42.64 -17.53 -23.42
C VAL A 635 43.74 -17.48 -24.51
N THR A 636 44.76 -18.32 -24.38
CA THR A 636 45.85 -18.48 -25.35
C THR A 636 45.40 -19.22 -26.61
N VAL A 637 44.43 -20.14 -26.48
CA VAL A 637 43.94 -20.99 -27.59
C VAL A 637 43.25 -20.20 -28.70
N LEU A 638 42.49 -19.16 -28.36
CA LEU A 638 41.83 -18.27 -29.35
C LEU A 638 42.70 -17.05 -29.75
N GLY A 639 43.70 -16.70 -28.93
CA GLY A 639 44.66 -15.64 -29.25
C GLY A 639 45.74 -16.06 -30.25
N ALA A 640 46.12 -17.35 -30.27
CA ALA A 640 47.17 -17.88 -31.14
C ALA A 640 46.80 -17.83 -32.63
N LEU A 641 45.59 -18.27 -32.99
CA LEU A 641 45.13 -18.38 -34.38
C LEU A 641 45.11 -17.05 -35.17
N ASN A 642 45.13 -15.91 -34.47
CA ASN A 642 45.15 -14.58 -35.07
C ASN A 642 46.55 -13.93 -35.10
N LYS A 643 47.63 -14.63 -34.71
CA LYS A 643 49.00 -14.09 -34.69
C LYS A 643 49.96 -14.69 -35.71
N GLU A 644 49.70 -15.87 -36.25
CA GLU A 644 50.57 -16.51 -37.26
C GLU A 644 50.69 -15.70 -38.56
N THR A 645 49.69 -14.86 -38.87
CA THR A 645 49.70 -13.95 -40.04
C THR A 645 50.48 -12.64 -39.82
N ALA A 646 51.02 -12.39 -38.62
CA ALA A 646 51.71 -11.13 -38.27
C ALA A 646 53.16 -11.31 -37.78
N ALA A 647 53.66 -12.56 -37.68
CA ALA A 647 54.92 -12.89 -36.99
C ALA A 647 56.18 -12.86 -37.88
N LEU A 648 56.33 -11.85 -38.75
CA LEU A 648 57.52 -11.71 -39.63
C LEU A 648 58.41 -10.48 -39.35
N ASN A 649 58.00 -9.54 -38.49
CA ASN A 649 58.80 -8.35 -38.14
C ASN A 649 58.49 -7.83 -36.72
N ALA A 650 59.01 -8.51 -35.69
CA ALA A 650 59.10 -7.95 -34.34
C ALA A 650 60.31 -8.51 -33.58
N VAL A 651 61.06 -7.62 -32.92
CA VAL A 651 62.27 -7.93 -32.13
C VAL A 651 61.91 -8.83 -30.94
N ALA A 652 62.79 -9.80 -30.62
CA ALA A 652 62.65 -10.64 -29.45
C ALA A 652 62.63 -9.82 -28.15
N LYS A 653 61.54 -9.90 -27.39
CA LYS A 653 61.48 -9.43 -26.00
C LYS A 653 62.21 -10.41 -25.06
N PRO A 654 62.78 -9.95 -23.94
CA PRO A 654 63.44 -10.82 -22.98
C PRO A 654 62.40 -11.61 -22.17
N ALA A 655 62.64 -12.91 -21.99
CA ALA A 655 61.77 -13.86 -21.27
C ALA A 655 61.58 -13.56 -19.76
N SER A 656 62.12 -12.46 -19.24
CA SER A 656 61.86 -11.98 -17.89
C SER A 656 60.45 -11.41 -17.72
N GLU A 657 59.93 -10.70 -18.73
CA GLU A 657 58.58 -10.11 -18.67
C GLU A 657 57.50 -11.21 -18.61
N ASP A 658 57.70 -12.33 -19.31
CA ASP A 658 56.81 -13.48 -19.24
C ASP A 658 56.82 -14.11 -17.84
N ILE A 659 57.99 -14.25 -17.21
CA ILE A 659 58.13 -14.83 -15.87
C ILE A 659 57.52 -13.92 -14.78
N GLU A 660 57.59 -12.59 -14.94
CA GLU A 660 56.97 -11.66 -14.00
C GLU A 660 55.44 -11.62 -14.18
N SER A 661 54.94 -11.54 -15.41
CA SER A 661 53.49 -11.59 -15.68
C SER A 661 52.84 -12.92 -15.29
N TRP A 662 53.52 -14.07 -15.42
CA TRP A 662 53.04 -15.34 -14.87
C TRP A 662 52.93 -15.34 -13.33
N ARG A 663 53.84 -14.66 -12.62
CA ARG A 663 53.75 -14.50 -11.15
C ARG A 663 52.60 -13.57 -10.77
N GLU A 664 52.39 -12.49 -11.52
CA GLU A 664 51.25 -11.59 -11.30
C GLU A 664 49.92 -12.30 -11.54
N LEU A 665 49.81 -13.11 -12.60
CA LEU A 665 48.62 -13.95 -12.86
C LEU A 665 48.39 -14.97 -11.74
N GLN A 666 49.44 -15.66 -11.28
CA GLN A 666 49.34 -16.60 -10.17
C GLN A 666 48.88 -15.89 -8.88
N LEU A 667 49.45 -14.71 -8.57
CA LEU A 667 49.08 -13.92 -7.40
C LEU A 667 47.61 -13.42 -7.48
N GLN A 668 47.15 -13.00 -8.67
CA GLN A 668 45.75 -12.63 -8.91
C GLN A 668 44.81 -13.83 -8.67
N TRP A 669 45.17 -15.02 -9.14
CA TRP A 669 44.39 -16.24 -8.96
C TRP A 669 44.39 -16.74 -7.51
N GLU A 670 45.51 -16.62 -6.79
CA GLU A 670 45.60 -16.91 -5.36
C GLU A 670 44.76 -15.92 -4.52
N ASN A 671 44.77 -14.63 -4.87
CA ASN A 671 43.90 -13.63 -4.25
C ASN A 671 42.41 -13.93 -4.50
N LEU A 672 41.99 -14.18 -5.74
CA LEU A 672 40.60 -14.53 -6.08
C LEU A 672 40.15 -15.83 -5.38
N ARG A 673 41.03 -16.82 -5.27
CA ARG A 673 40.80 -18.05 -4.48
C ARG A 673 40.58 -17.73 -3.00
N GLN A 674 41.36 -16.81 -2.42
CA GLN A 674 41.21 -16.42 -1.03
C GLN A 674 39.94 -15.57 -0.80
N GLU A 675 39.55 -14.72 -1.76
CA GLU A 675 38.26 -14.02 -1.75
C GLU A 675 37.08 -15.00 -1.79
N LEU A 676 37.14 -16.04 -2.63
CA LEU A 676 36.12 -17.11 -2.66
C LEU A 676 35.97 -17.79 -1.29
N GLN A 677 37.09 -18.18 -0.66
CA GLN A 677 37.09 -18.80 0.68
C GLN A 677 36.51 -17.86 1.75
N ASN A 678 36.82 -16.56 1.68
CA ASN A 678 36.28 -15.54 2.58
C ASN A 678 34.77 -15.29 2.38
N VAL A 679 34.24 -15.48 1.17
CA VAL A 679 32.80 -15.42 0.88
C VAL A 679 32.10 -16.69 1.36
N ASP A 680 32.68 -17.87 1.10
CA ASP A 680 32.11 -19.17 1.51
C ASP A 680 32.02 -19.30 3.03
N TRP A 681 33.06 -18.87 3.77
CA TRP A 681 33.02 -18.84 5.23
C TRP A 681 31.89 -17.93 5.79
N LYS A 682 31.66 -16.76 5.16
CA LYS A 682 30.56 -15.86 5.56
C LYS A 682 29.19 -16.45 5.24
N LEU A 683 29.08 -17.20 4.14
CA LEU A 683 27.84 -17.89 3.77
C LEU A 683 27.52 -19.02 4.75
N GLU A 684 28.51 -19.85 5.13
CA GLU A 684 28.33 -20.85 6.17
C GLU A 684 27.86 -20.23 7.50
N GLU A 685 28.46 -19.11 7.89
CA GLU A 685 28.16 -18.46 9.17
C GLU A 685 26.75 -17.86 9.20
N MET A 686 26.28 -17.25 8.10
CA MET A 686 24.87 -16.83 7.99
C MET A 686 23.90 -18.02 7.92
N CYS A 687 24.30 -19.17 7.35
CA CYS A 687 23.49 -20.38 7.41
C CYS A 687 23.32 -20.89 8.84
N ARG A 688 24.38 -20.92 9.65
CA ARG A 688 24.30 -21.23 11.10
C ARG A 688 23.36 -20.28 11.84
N GLN A 689 23.35 -19.00 11.46
CA GLN A 689 22.46 -17.99 12.05
C GLN A 689 20.99 -18.18 11.63
N LEU A 690 20.71 -18.57 10.39
CA LEU A 690 19.36 -19.03 9.99
C LEU A 690 18.93 -20.28 10.76
N GLU A 691 19.81 -21.26 10.92
CA GLU A 691 19.52 -22.49 11.65
C GLU A 691 19.22 -22.21 13.13
N ALA A 692 19.97 -21.31 13.77
CA ALA A 692 19.71 -20.86 15.14
C ALA A 692 18.33 -20.16 15.26
N LEU A 693 18.03 -19.20 14.39
CA LEU A 693 16.72 -18.50 14.37
C LEU A 693 15.56 -19.47 14.10
N HIS A 694 15.77 -20.49 13.26
CA HIS A 694 14.78 -21.53 13.00
C HIS A 694 14.54 -22.43 14.22
N LEU A 695 15.59 -22.80 14.97
CA LEU A 695 15.48 -23.56 16.21
C LEU A 695 14.76 -22.77 17.32
N GLU A 696 15.00 -21.45 17.41
CA GLU A 696 14.23 -20.56 18.28
C GLU A 696 12.75 -20.45 17.86
N TYR A 697 12.45 -20.45 16.55
CA TYR A 697 11.08 -20.46 16.03
C TYR A 697 10.33 -21.76 16.37
N VAL A 698 11.04 -22.88 16.43
CA VAL A 698 10.51 -24.20 16.87
C VAL A 698 10.38 -24.29 18.41
N GLY A 699 10.86 -23.29 19.15
CA GLY A 699 10.69 -23.19 20.60
C GLY A 699 11.72 -23.97 21.43
N VAL A 700 12.84 -24.39 20.83
CA VAL A 700 13.94 -25.05 21.54
C VAL A 700 14.74 -23.98 22.30
N SER A 701 14.66 -23.98 23.62
CA SER A 701 15.37 -22.99 24.45
C SER A 701 16.88 -23.20 24.42
N LEU A 702 17.61 -22.25 23.84
CA LEU A 702 19.07 -22.21 23.85
C LEU A 702 19.58 -21.77 25.23
N ALA A 703 20.15 -22.71 25.99
CA ALA A 703 21.08 -22.41 27.08
C ALA A 703 22.52 -22.59 26.55
N PRO A 704 23.46 -21.66 26.81
CA PRO A 704 24.83 -21.79 26.34
C PRO A 704 25.55 -22.92 27.10
N LEU A 705 26.05 -23.91 26.36
CA LEU A 705 26.85 -25.03 26.88
C LEU A 705 28.03 -25.29 25.94
N ASP A 706 29.19 -25.59 26.53
CA ASP A 706 30.49 -25.47 25.87
C ASP A 706 30.84 -26.61 24.90
N GLY A 707 31.48 -26.23 23.79
CA GLY A 707 32.61 -26.93 23.16
C GLY A 707 32.42 -28.36 22.65
N GLU A 708 32.24 -29.33 23.55
CA GLU A 708 32.68 -30.71 23.32
C GLU A 708 31.60 -31.69 22.82
N MET A 709 30.32 -31.29 22.79
CA MET A 709 29.21 -32.21 22.45
C MET A 709 28.69 -32.13 21.00
N GLN A 710 29.30 -31.33 20.12
CA GLN A 710 28.84 -31.19 18.73
C GLN A 710 28.90 -32.49 17.90
N SER A 711 29.79 -33.42 18.24
CA SER A 711 29.98 -34.69 17.51
C SER A 711 28.83 -35.71 17.67
N SER A 712 27.95 -35.52 18.66
CA SER A 712 26.86 -36.47 18.96
C SER A 712 25.46 -35.97 18.57
N LEU A 713 25.28 -34.66 18.40
CA LEU A 713 23.97 -34.06 18.11
C LEU A 713 23.41 -34.38 16.71
N SER A 714 24.28 -34.61 15.72
CA SER A 714 23.85 -35.05 14.36
C SER A 714 23.14 -36.41 14.33
N SER A 715 23.13 -37.16 15.45
CA SER A 715 22.43 -38.44 15.56
C SER A 715 20.98 -38.34 16.07
N LEU A 716 20.55 -37.17 16.57
CA LEU A 716 19.23 -37.00 17.21
C LEU A 716 18.13 -36.49 16.27
N LEU A 717 18.46 -36.03 15.06
CA LEU A 717 17.49 -35.57 14.03
C LEU A 717 16.82 -36.73 13.27
N ALA A 718 16.37 -37.76 14.01
CA ALA A 718 15.61 -38.90 13.49
C ALA A 718 14.34 -39.23 14.33
N GLY A 719 13.96 -38.36 15.26
CA GLY A 719 12.83 -38.54 16.19
C GLY A 719 11.65 -37.60 15.92
N PHE A 720 11.00 -37.71 14.75
CA PHE A 720 9.88 -36.84 14.38
C PHE A 720 8.58 -37.26 15.10
N HIS A 721 8.29 -36.68 16.26
CA HIS A 721 7.03 -36.92 16.98
C HIS A 721 5.89 -36.02 16.47
N GLY A 722 5.21 -36.51 15.43
CA GLY A 722 3.85 -36.07 15.08
C GLY A 722 2.80 -36.50 16.13
N PRO A 723 1.54 -36.04 16.01
CA PRO A 723 0.54 -36.14 17.07
C PRO A 723 -0.03 -37.56 17.23
N ASN A 724 0.33 -38.19 18.37
CA ASN A 724 -0.37 -39.29 19.04
C ASN A 724 -0.74 -40.54 18.18
N PRO A 725 -0.05 -41.69 18.32
CA PRO A 725 -0.18 -42.85 17.43
C PRO A 725 -1.56 -43.55 17.39
N PHE A 726 -2.51 -43.13 18.24
CA PHE A 726 -3.91 -43.56 18.13
C PHE A 726 -4.62 -43.02 16.87
N SER A 727 -4.14 -41.93 16.26
CA SER A 727 -4.74 -41.37 15.04
C SER A 727 -4.39 -42.17 13.79
N ASP A 728 -3.11 -42.51 13.59
CA ASP A 728 -2.64 -43.15 12.35
C ASP A 728 -3.17 -44.57 12.17
N ALA A 729 -3.39 -45.32 13.27
CA ALA A 729 -4.01 -46.64 13.21
C ALA A 729 -5.44 -46.61 12.66
N VAL A 730 -6.17 -45.51 12.86
CA VAL A 730 -7.52 -45.28 12.32
C VAL A 730 -7.45 -44.73 10.90
N ALA A 731 -6.50 -43.85 10.60
CA ALA A 731 -6.30 -43.29 9.25
C ALA A 731 -5.81 -44.35 8.23
N ALA A 732 -5.04 -45.34 8.67
CA ALA A 732 -4.47 -46.39 7.82
C ALA A 732 -5.47 -47.46 7.34
N GLY A 733 -6.76 -47.35 7.69
CA GLY A 733 -7.83 -48.21 7.15
C GLY A 733 -7.71 -49.72 7.48
N ARG A 734 -6.90 -50.09 8.47
CA ARG A 734 -6.84 -51.48 8.96
C ARG A 734 -8.06 -51.76 9.84
N ASP A 735 -8.71 -52.89 9.61
CA ASP A 735 -9.82 -53.36 10.44
C ASP A 735 -9.37 -53.56 11.90
N THR A 736 -9.61 -52.54 12.72
CA THR A 736 -9.48 -52.61 14.17
C THR A 736 -10.70 -53.35 14.74
N VAL A 737 -10.76 -54.65 14.45
CA VAL A 737 -11.68 -55.60 15.10
C VAL A 737 -11.68 -55.29 16.59
N PRO A 738 -12.82 -54.95 17.21
CA PRO A 738 -12.79 -54.35 18.54
C PRO A 738 -12.06 -55.26 19.52
N VAL A 739 -11.12 -54.71 20.28
CA VAL A 739 -10.34 -55.48 21.28
C VAL A 739 -11.29 -56.15 22.30
N ALA A 740 -12.48 -55.56 22.54
CA ALA A 740 -13.56 -56.16 23.32
C ALA A 740 -14.16 -57.46 22.74
N GLU A 741 -14.03 -57.72 21.44
CA GLU A 741 -14.46 -58.96 20.78
C GLU A 741 -13.33 -60.00 20.74
N GLN A 742 -12.09 -59.60 20.47
CA GLN A 742 -10.93 -60.50 20.62
C GLN A 742 -10.78 -61.00 22.08
N LEU A 743 -11.02 -60.13 23.07
CA LEU A 743 -11.04 -60.52 24.49
C LEU A 743 -12.26 -61.38 24.87
N LYS A 744 -13.35 -61.37 24.10
CA LYS A 744 -14.43 -62.38 24.25
C LYS A 744 -14.04 -63.71 23.61
N ALA A 745 -13.46 -63.69 22.41
CA ALA A 745 -13.01 -64.88 21.68
C ALA A 745 -11.94 -65.65 22.48
N ASN A 746 -10.90 -64.98 22.97
CA ASN A 746 -9.84 -65.62 23.76
C ASN A 746 -10.35 -66.17 25.10
N ARG A 747 -11.34 -65.51 25.73
CA ARG A 747 -12.05 -66.02 26.93
C ARG A 747 -12.94 -67.24 26.68
N LEU A 748 -13.17 -67.61 25.41
CA LEU A 748 -13.83 -68.85 25.01
C LEU A 748 -12.80 -69.89 24.54
N GLY A 749 -11.80 -69.50 23.76
CA GLY A 749 -10.72 -70.39 23.31
C GLY A 749 -9.96 -71.06 24.47
N ARG A 750 -9.60 -70.29 25.51
CA ARG A 750 -8.92 -70.82 26.72
C ARG A 750 -9.75 -71.83 27.53
N ARG A 751 -11.04 -72.02 27.24
CA ARG A 751 -11.91 -72.98 27.96
C ARG A 751 -11.83 -74.42 27.43
N LEU A 752 -11.19 -74.64 26.28
CA LEU A 752 -11.19 -75.92 25.58
C LEU A 752 -9.86 -76.69 25.68
N TYR A 753 -8.81 -76.09 26.26
CA TYR A 753 -7.46 -76.67 26.35
C TYR A 753 -6.76 -76.34 27.69
N GLU A 754 -7.28 -76.83 28.82
CA GLU A 754 -6.52 -76.88 30.08
C GLU A 754 -7.08 -77.95 31.05
N ASN A 755 -6.21 -78.58 31.83
CA ASN A 755 -6.51 -79.78 32.61
C ASN A 755 -7.31 -79.46 33.90
N PRO A 756 -8.21 -80.34 34.38
CA PRO A 756 -9.14 -80.02 35.46
C PRO A 756 -8.47 -79.79 36.83
N GLU A 757 -7.24 -80.26 37.04
CA GLU A 757 -6.51 -80.10 38.31
C GLU A 757 -5.91 -78.69 38.48
N SER A 758 -5.45 -78.05 37.39
CA SER A 758 -4.97 -76.66 37.41
C SER A 758 -6.06 -75.68 37.86
N ARG A 759 -7.31 -75.99 37.49
CA ARG A 759 -8.52 -75.21 37.78
C ARG A 759 -8.75 -74.98 39.28
N ALA A 760 -8.24 -75.85 40.15
CA ALA A 760 -8.39 -75.70 41.60
C ALA A 760 -7.37 -74.74 42.25
N ARG A 761 -6.30 -74.35 41.54
CA ARG A 761 -5.21 -73.50 42.08
C ARG A 761 -5.11 -72.11 41.43
N GLN A 762 -5.63 -71.93 40.21
CA GLN A 762 -5.59 -70.62 39.51
C GLN A 762 -6.75 -69.70 39.89
N VAL A 763 -7.93 -70.25 40.22
CA VAL A 763 -9.15 -69.47 40.54
C VAL A 763 -8.92 -68.49 41.70
N THR A 764 -8.16 -68.87 42.74
CA THR A 764 -7.86 -68.01 43.89
C THR A 764 -6.87 -66.87 43.60
N ALA A 765 -6.37 -66.74 42.36
CA ALA A 765 -5.52 -65.63 41.92
C ALA A 765 -6.15 -64.83 40.78
N GLU A 766 -6.80 -65.50 39.82
CA GLU A 766 -7.36 -64.86 38.62
C GLU A 766 -8.64 -64.04 38.90
N GLU A 767 -9.38 -64.32 39.98
CA GLU A 767 -10.58 -63.57 40.35
C GLU A 767 -10.32 -62.10 40.75
N HIS A 768 -9.05 -61.69 40.93
CA HIS A 768 -8.65 -60.32 41.27
C HIS A 768 -7.73 -59.65 40.24
N GLU A 769 -7.43 -60.30 39.12
CA GLU A 769 -6.77 -59.63 37.99
C GLU A 769 -7.77 -58.74 37.24
N THR A 770 -7.93 -57.52 37.75
CA THR A 770 -8.73 -56.47 37.10
C THR A 770 -8.30 -56.30 35.63
N PHE A 771 -9.26 -55.97 34.77
CA PHE A 771 -9.04 -55.86 33.31
C PHE A 771 -7.84 -54.97 32.94
N ALA A 772 -7.54 -53.95 33.75
CA ALA A 772 -6.38 -53.09 33.59
C ALA A 772 -5.03 -53.81 33.78
N LEU A 773 -4.91 -54.77 34.69
CA LEU A 773 -3.68 -55.55 34.91
C LEU A 773 -3.40 -56.50 33.75
N ALA A 774 -4.42 -57.19 33.25
CA ALA A 774 -4.31 -58.04 32.08
C ALA A 774 -3.93 -57.23 30.83
N LEU A 775 -4.60 -56.09 30.60
CA LEU A 775 -4.28 -55.17 29.51
C LEU A 775 -2.87 -54.60 29.63
N ALA A 776 -2.41 -54.25 30.84
CA ALA A 776 -1.05 -53.74 31.07
C ALA A 776 0.03 -54.79 30.76
N ARG A 777 -0.21 -56.08 31.05
CA ARG A 777 0.72 -57.16 30.68
C ARG A 777 0.80 -57.37 29.17
N GLU A 778 -0.35 -57.39 28.48
CA GLU A 778 -0.38 -57.48 27.01
C GLU A 778 0.28 -56.27 26.34
N MET A 779 0.03 -55.05 26.85
CA MET A 779 0.72 -53.84 26.39
C MET A 779 2.23 -53.88 26.64
N ALA A 780 2.69 -54.41 27.78
CA ALA A 780 4.11 -54.61 28.05
C ALA A 780 4.74 -55.67 27.13
N ALA A 781 4.03 -56.77 26.86
CA ALA A 781 4.47 -57.81 25.93
C ALA A 781 4.60 -57.25 24.50
N MET A 782 3.56 -56.59 23.99
CA MET A 782 3.58 -55.92 22.68
C MET A 782 4.69 -54.88 22.59
N LYS A 783 4.86 -54.03 23.62
CA LYS A 783 5.96 -53.05 23.69
C LYS A 783 7.32 -53.74 23.57
N SER A 784 7.57 -54.81 24.33
CA SER A 784 8.83 -55.58 24.25
C SER A 784 9.04 -56.30 22.91
N GLY A 785 7.97 -56.55 22.16
CA GLY A 785 8.01 -57.06 20.78
C GLY A 785 8.51 -55.97 19.82
N TYR A 786 7.88 -54.80 19.85
CA TYR A 786 8.26 -53.66 19.02
C TYR A 786 9.65 -53.10 19.36
N GLU A 787 10.05 -53.08 20.63
CA GLU A 787 11.40 -52.67 21.03
C GLU A 787 12.48 -53.58 20.41
N ARG A 788 12.26 -54.90 20.40
CA ARG A 788 13.15 -55.87 19.74
C ARG A 788 13.19 -55.70 18.22
N GLN A 789 12.04 -55.52 17.58
CA GLN A 789 11.97 -55.26 16.13
C GLN A 789 12.69 -53.95 15.74
N LEU A 790 12.59 -52.91 16.58
CA LEU A 790 13.33 -51.67 16.39
C LEU A 790 14.85 -51.88 16.57
N GLU A 791 15.28 -52.74 17.48
CA GLU A 791 16.70 -53.10 17.65
C GLU A 791 17.24 -53.93 16.47
N GLU A 792 16.44 -54.86 15.93
CA GLU A 792 16.76 -55.63 14.73
C GLU A 792 16.92 -54.71 13.51
N LEU A 793 15.94 -53.84 13.23
CA LEU A 793 15.99 -52.86 12.15
C LEU A 793 17.16 -51.85 12.31
N ARG A 794 17.47 -51.42 13.54
CA ARG A 794 18.67 -50.62 13.83
C ARG A 794 19.95 -51.39 13.54
N GLY A 795 19.98 -52.69 13.80
CA GLY A 795 21.09 -53.59 13.48
C GLY A 795 21.31 -53.73 11.97
N GLU A 796 20.23 -53.90 11.20
CA GLU A 796 20.26 -53.96 9.75
C GLU A 796 20.69 -52.64 9.11
N LEU A 797 20.17 -51.50 9.61
CA LEU A 797 20.58 -50.18 9.15
C LEU A 797 22.10 -49.99 9.27
N ARG A 798 22.70 -50.36 10.41
CA ARG A 798 24.17 -50.33 10.60
C ARG A 798 24.91 -51.21 9.58
N LYS A 799 24.43 -52.43 9.31
CA LYS A 799 25.01 -53.32 8.28
C LYS A 799 24.96 -52.66 6.90
N THR A 800 23.82 -52.09 6.48
CA THR A 800 23.71 -51.42 5.16
C THR A 800 24.57 -50.15 5.06
N GLN A 801 24.82 -49.46 6.18
CA GLN A 801 25.76 -48.33 6.24
C GLN A 801 27.21 -48.81 6.10
N GLN A 802 27.61 -49.88 6.80
CA GLN A 802 28.93 -50.49 6.68
C GLN A 802 29.20 -51.01 5.26
N HIS A 803 28.24 -51.71 4.64
CA HIS A 803 28.37 -52.15 3.24
C HIS A 803 28.51 -50.97 2.27
N ARG A 804 27.71 -49.90 2.44
CA ARG A 804 27.85 -48.68 1.63
C ARG A 804 29.21 -48.00 1.78
N LEU A 805 29.78 -47.97 3.00
CA LEU A 805 31.13 -47.46 3.23
C LEU A 805 32.20 -48.31 2.56
N LEU A 806 32.14 -49.64 2.67
CA LEU A 806 33.10 -50.56 2.05
C LEU A 806 33.04 -50.52 0.52
N THR A 807 31.85 -50.56 -0.08
CA THR A 807 31.69 -50.40 -1.53
C THR A 807 32.16 -49.01 -1.99
N GLY A 808 31.85 -47.96 -1.24
CA GLY A 808 32.31 -46.60 -1.50
C GLY A 808 33.82 -46.39 -1.31
N GLN A 809 34.51 -47.25 -0.57
CA GLN A 809 35.99 -47.28 -0.50
C GLN A 809 36.55 -48.05 -1.71
N ARG A 810 36.02 -49.24 -1.99
CA ARG A 810 36.43 -50.10 -3.11
C ARG A 810 36.36 -49.36 -4.46
N LEU A 811 35.24 -48.72 -4.77
CA LEU A 811 35.06 -47.95 -6.01
C LEU A 811 36.06 -46.78 -6.12
N ARG A 812 36.45 -46.16 -5.00
CA ARG A 812 37.49 -45.11 -4.99
C ARG A 812 38.88 -45.67 -5.25
N THR A 813 39.21 -46.88 -4.78
CA THR A 813 40.47 -47.54 -5.12
C THR A 813 40.50 -48.06 -6.57
N GLU A 814 39.40 -48.57 -7.09
CA GLU A 814 39.30 -49.00 -8.49
C GLU A 814 39.47 -47.80 -9.45
N LEU A 815 38.78 -46.69 -9.20
CA LEU A 815 38.94 -45.44 -9.95
C LEU A 815 40.38 -44.87 -9.88
N ALA A 816 41.07 -45.01 -8.74
CA ALA A 816 42.46 -44.57 -8.60
C ALA A 816 43.42 -45.42 -9.44
N ASN A 817 43.19 -46.74 -9.47
CA ASN A 817 43.99 -47.68 -10.27
C ASN A 817 43.76 -47.46 -11.78
N GLU A 818 42.51 -47.27 -12.21
CA GLU A 818 42.19 -46.93 -13.60
C GLU A 818 42.87 -45.62 -14.04
N ARG A 819 42.81 -44.57 -13.20
CA ARG A 819 43.50 -43.30 -13.47
C ARG A 819 45.01 -43.48 -13.60
N SER A 820 45.64 -44.29 -12.74
CA SER A 820 47.07 -44.60 -12.85
C SER A 820 47.40 -45.36 -14.15
N CYS A 821 46.56 -46.30 -14.56
CA CYS A 821 46.71 -47.05 -15.81
C CYS A 821 46.58 -46.13 -17.03
N SER A 822 45.55 -45.28 -17.08
CA SER A 822 45.37 -44.30 -18.16
C SER A 822 46.50 -43.25 -18.20
N GLN A 823 47.07 -42.87 -17.05
CA GLN A 823 48.24 -41.98 -17.02
C GLN A 823 49.50 -42.68 -17.59
N GLN A 824 49.70 -43.97 -17.31
CA GLN A 824 50.80 -44.75 -17.88
C GLN A 824 50.67 -44.95 -19.40
N THR A 825 49.48 -45.27 -19.92
CA THR A 825 49.29 -45.40 -21.38
C THR A 825 49.41 -44.06 -22.09
N VAL A 826 48.94 -42.95 -21.49
CA VAL A 826 49.16 -41.60 -22.03
C VAL A 826 50.64 -41.21 -22.00
N ALA A 827 51.42 -41.63 -21.01
CA ALA A 827 52.87 -41.42 -20.98
C ALA A 827 53.57 -42.20 -22.12
N GLN A 828 53.30 -43.49 -22.26
CA GLN A 828 53.85 -44.33 -23.34
C GLN A 828 53.51 -43.81 -24.73
N LEU A 829 52.28 -43.32 -24.95
CA LEU A 829 51.88 -42.71 -26.22
C LEU A 829 52.60 -41.38 -26.47
N ARG A 830 52.88 -40.57 -25.45
CA ARG A 830 53.66 -39.33 -25.58
C ARG A 830 55.13 -39.60 -25.89
N GLU A 831 55.73 -40.60 -25.23
CA GLU A 831 57.09 -41.06 -25.53
C GLU A 831 57.16 -41.54 -26.99
N ARG A 832 56.20 -42.36 -27.44
CA ARG A 832 56.15 -42.84 -28.82
C ARG A 832 55.90 -41.75 -29.87
N ILE A 833 55.15 -40.70 -29.53
CA ILE A 833 54.99 -39.51 -30.39
C ILE A 833 56.33 -38.77 -30.50
N ALA A 834 57.02 -38.52 -29.39
CA ALA A 834 58.32 -37.84 -29.39
C ALA A 834 59.40 -38.63 -30.16
N GLU A 835 59.40 -39.96 -30.10
CA GLU A 835 60.25 -40.82 -30.94
C GLU A 835 59.98 -40.64 -32.44
N LEU A 836 58.71 -40.53 -32.83
CA LEU A 836 58.29 -40.35 -34.23
C LEU A 836 58.58 -38.94 -34.74
N GLU A 837 58.38 -37.91 -33.91
CA GLU A 837 58.73 -36.52 -34.22
C GLU A 837 60.25 -36.35 -34.39
N ALA A 838 61.06 -37.00 -33.53
CA ALA A 838 62.51 -37.02 -33.67
C ALA A 838 62.95 -37.72 -34.97
N ALA A 839 62.39 -38.89 -35.27
CA ALA A 839 62.69 -39.63 -36.50
C ALA A 839 62.29 -38.86 -37.77
N LEU A 840 61.16 -38.15 -37.75
CA LEU A 840 60.74 -37.26 -38.84
C LEU A 840 61.76 -36.11 -39.03
N GLY A 841 62.11 -35.42 -37.93
CA GLY A 841 63.08 -34.33 -37.98
C GLY A 841 64.47 -34.75 -38.46
N ASP A 842 64.91 -35.98 -38.17
CA ASP A 842 66.15 -36.54 -38.73
C ASP A 842 66.02 -36.93 -40.22
N GLN A 843 64.83 -37.36 -40.66
CA GLN A 843 64.55 -37.57 -42.09
C GLN A 843 64.57 -36.24 -42.88
N GLU A 844 63.99 -35.17 -42.32
CA GLU A 844 64.00 -33.82 -42.91
C GLU A 844 65.44 -33.27 -43.03
N LYS A 845 66.25 -33.38 -41.97
CA LYS A 845 67.68 -33.03 -42.00
C LYS A 845 68.43 -33.82 -43.08
N GLY A 846 68.15 -35.12 -43.21
CA GLY A 846 68.74 -35.98 -44.24
C GLY A 846 68.37 -35.54 -45.66
N TRP A 847 67.11 -35.15 -45.88
CA TRP A 847 66.65 -34.64 -47.18
C TRP A 847 67.28 -33.28 -47.52
N ILE A 848 67.37 -32.35 -46.57
CA ILE A 848 68.04 -31.05 -46.76
C ILE A 848 69.54 -31.24 -47.05
N ALA A 849 70.21 -32.18 -46.36
CA ALA A 849 71.61 -32.51 -46.62
C ALA A 849 71.83 -33.08 -48.04
N ALA A 850 70.95 -33.96 -48.50
CA ALA A 850 71.01 -34.50 -49.85
C ALA A 850 70.70 -33.44 -50.92
N GLN A 851 69.66 -32.62 -50.73
CA GLN A 851 69.32 -31.52 -51.64
C GLN A 851 70.44 -30.48 -51.76
N THR A 852 71.12 -30.15 -50.65
CA THR A 852 72.28 -29.23 -50.69
C THR A 852 73.51 -29.84 -51.36
N GLN A 853 73.70 -31.17 -51.28
CA GLN A 853 74.71 -31.87 -52.07
C GLN A 853 74.37 -31.89 -53.57
N GLN A 854 73.12 -32.18 -53.95
CA GLN A 854 72.65 -32.08 -55.34
C GLN A 854 72.92 -30.68 -55.92
N GLN A 855 72.55 -29.62 -55.20
CA GLN A 855 72.79 -28.24 -55.64
C GLN A 855 74.28 -27.96 -55.80
N ALA A 856 75.14 -28.40 -54.86
CA ALA A 856 76.59 -28.22 -54.98
C ALA A 856 77.19 -28.93 -56.21
N ILE A 857 76.66 -30.10 -56.61
CA ILE A 857 77.10 -30.81 -57.83
C ILE A 857 76.58 -30.10 -59.09
N LEU A 858 75.36 -29.56 -59.08
CA LEU A 858 74.86 -28.72 -60.18
C LEU A 858 75.68 -27.43 -60.32
N ASP A 859 76.08 -26.81 -59.22
CA ASP A 859 76.94 -25.62 -59.22
C ASP A 859 78.35 -25.94 -59.77
N LYS A 860 78.93 -27.11 -59.42
CA LYS A 860 80.16 -27.63 -60.09
C LYS A 860 79.96 -27.75 -61.60
N HIS A 861 78.87 -28.38 -62.04
CA HIS A 861 78.57 -28.58 -63.47
C HIS A 861 78.44 -27.24 -64.22
N MET A 862 77.79 -26.25 -63.61
CA MET A 862 77.67 -24.89 -64.16
C MET A 862 79.01 -24.14 -64.21
N ALA A 863 79.93 -24.41 -63.28
CA ALA A 863 81.27 -23.83 -63.24
C ALA A 863 82.30 -24.55 -64.14
N ALA A 864 82.00 -25.77 -64.59
CA ALA A 864 82.91 -26.62 -65.36
C ALA A 864 83.28 -26.00 -66.73
N THR A 865 84.59 -25.99 -67.03
CA THR A 865 85.15 -25.33 -68.22
C THR A 865 85.47 -26.28 -69.36
N SER A 866 85.63 -27.57 -69.05
CA SER A 866 85.78 -28.66 -70.02
C SER A 866 84.58 -29.60 -69.99
N ASP A 867 84.31 -30.29 -71.10
CA ASP A 867 83.18 -31.22 -71.16
C ASP A 867 83.44 -32.51 -70.36
N ASP A 868 84.70 -32.91 -70.15
CA ASP A 868 85.07 -34.02 -69.26
C ASP A 868 84.71 -33.73 -67.78
N GLU A 869 84.83 -32.46 -67.35
CA GLU A 869 84.40 -32.04 -66.00
C GLU A 869 82.87 -32.04 -65.88
N ARG A 870 82.16 -31.66 -66.94
CA ARG A 870 80.69 -31.73 -66.99
C ARG A 870 80.20 -33.17 -66.94
N GLN A 871 80.79 -34.07 -67.73
CA GLN A 871 80.45 -35.49 -67.72
C GLN A 871 80.70 -36.10 -66.33
N ARG A 872 81.83 -35.79 -65.68
CA ARG A 872 82.09 -36.22 -64.30
C ARG A 872 81.08 -35.66 -63.29
N ALA A 873 80.70 -34.38 -63.39
CA ALA A 873 79.68 -33.81 -62.50
C ALA A 873 78.28 -34.42 -62.72
N LEU A 874 77.93 -34.80 -63.96
CA LEU A 874 76.69 -35.53 -64.26
C LEU A 874 76.73 -36.98 -63.76
N GLN A 875 77.90 -37.62 -63.78
CA GLN A 875 78.11 -38.94 -63.18
C GLN A 875 77.99 -38.89 -61.64
N GLU A 876 78.66 -37.93 -60.98
CA GLU A 876 78.50 -37.69 -59.52
C GLU A 876 77.02 -37.48 -59.14
N LEU A 877 76.26 -36.75 -59.96
CA LEU A 877 74.84 -36.50 -59.72
C LEU A 877 73.97 -37.74 -59.95
N ALA A 878 74.26 -38.54 -60.98
CA ALA A 878 73.56 -39.80 -61.25
C ALA A 878 73.80 -40.85 -60.15
N GLU A 879 75.03 -40.98 -59.68
CA GLU A 879 75.39 -41.85 -58.55
C GLU A 879 74.69 -41.43 -57.26
N LEU A 880 74.67 -40.12 -56.94
CA LEU A 880 73.99 -39.60 -55.75
C LEU A 880 72.47 -39.84 -55.83
N MET A 881 71.83 -39.54 -56.95
CA MET A 881 70.41 -39.81 -57.17
C MET A 881 70.07 -41.31 -57.08
N GLY A 882 70.92 -42.18 -57.64
CA GLY A 882 70.80 -43.64 -57.54
C GLY A 882 71.01 -44.17 -56.11
N SER A 883 71.83 -43.50 -55.30
CA SER A 883 71.99 -43.83 -53.87
C SER A 883 70.74 -43.44 -53.05
N GLU A 884 70.13 -42.29 -53.34
CA GLU A 884 68.87 -41.88 -52.72
C GLU A 884 67.70 -42.78 -53.09
N GLN A 885 67.59 -43.16 -54.37
CA GLN A 885 66.58 -44.10 -54.87
C GLN A 885 66.64 -45.41 -54.07
N ARG A 886 67.82 -46.05 -54.03
CA ARG A 886 68.05 -47.30 -53.29
C ARG A 886 67.82 -47.15 -51.79
N ARG A 887 68.16 -46.01 -51.17
CA ARG A 887 67.82 -45.75 -49.76
C ARG A 887 66.31 -45.71 -49.53
N ARG A 888 65.55 -45.00 -50.37
CA ARG A 888 64.08 -44.90 -50.27
C ARG A 888 63.41 -46.27 -50.46
N GLU A 889 63.99 -47.12 -51.31
CA GLU A 889 63.53 -48.49 -51.54
C GLU A 889 63.87 -49.43 -50.38
N ARG A 890 65.08 -49.35 -49.80
CA ARG A 890 65.42 -50.00 -48.51
C ARG A 890 64.45 -49.63 -47.40
N GLU A 891 64.19 -48.33 -47.22
CA GLU A 891 63.23 -47.85 -46.23
C GLU A 891 61.79 -48.34 -46.51
N ARG A 892 61.39 -48.44 -47.77
CA ARG A 892 60.06 -48.97 -48.17
C ARG A 892 59.95 -50.47 -47.89
N LEU A 893 60.97 -51.26 -48.21
CA LEU A 893 61.02 -52.70 -47.95
C LEU A 893 61.02 -53.00 -46.44
N SER A 894 61.84 -52.30 -45.66
CA SER A 894 61.83 -52.37 -44.19
C SER A 894 60.46 -52.02 -43.59
N LYS A 895 59.82 -50.93 -44.06
CA LYS A 895 58.46 -50.55 -43.62
C LYS A 895 57.40 -51.61 -43.99
N LEU A 896 57.54 -52.27 -45.15
CA LEU A 896 56.66 -53.38 -45.55
C LEU A 896 56.88 -54.65 -44.70
N LEU A 897 58.13 -55.03 -44.44
CA LEU A 897 58.47 -56.17 -43.58
C LEU A 897 57.93 -55.98 -42.15
N ALA A 898 58.13 -54.80 -41.56
CA ALA A 898 57.58 -54.47 -40.25
C ALA A 898 56.03 -54.52 -40.22
N TYR A 899 55.37 -54.05 -41.28
CA TYR A 899 53.90 -54.09 -41.41
C TYR A 899 53.37 -55.52 -41.55
N CYS A 900 54.05 -56.37 -42.34
CA CYS A 900 53.71 -57.78 -42.48
C CYS A 900 53.95 -58.56 -41.17
N GLY A 901 55.07 -58.33 -40.49
CA GLY A 901 55.40 -58.96 -39.21
C GLY A 901 54.40 -58.64 -38.09
N ALA A 902 53.81 -57.44 -38.09
CA ALA A 902 52.76 -57.06 -37.15
C ALA A 902 51.44 -57.84 -37.31
N SER A 903 51.24 -58.56 -38.41
CA SER A 903 50.00 -59.34 -38.66
C SER A 903 50.00 -60.74 -38.03
N SER A 904 51.17 -61.31 -37.73
CA SER A 904 51.29 -62.62 -37.08
C SER A 904 51.34 -62.50 -35.57
N VAL A 905 50.21 -62.77 -34.90
CA VAL A 905 50.16 -62.97 -33.45
C VAL A 905 51.11 -64.13 -33.07
N THR A 906 51.91 -63.95 -32.03
CA THR A 906 52.98 -64.83 -31.52
C THR A 906 54.15 -65.13 -32.47
N VAL A 907 55.15 -64.24 -32.49
CA VAL A 907 56.58 -64.61 -32.59
C VAL A 907 57.37 -63.72 -31.62
N GLU A 908 58.27 -64.30 -30.82
CA GLU A 908 59.21 -63.53 -29.99
C GLU A 908 60.31 -62.89 -30.88
N ARG A 909 61.02 -61.89 -30.36
CA ARG A 909 62.05 -61.09 -31.08
C ARG A 909 62.74 -61.84 -32.23
N ARG A 910 62.43 -61.46 -33.48
CA ARG A 910 63.35 -61.68 -34.60
C ARG A 910 64.46 -60.65 -34.53
N ASP A 911 65.69 -61.08 -34.77
CA ASP A 911 66.85 -60.21 -34.74
C ASP A 911 66.90 -59.34 -36.00
N ARG A 912 67.04 -58.01 -35.81
CA ARG A 912 67.01 -57.02 -36.90
C ARG A 912 68.08 -57.27 -37.96
N GLU A 913 69.22 -57.83 -37.57
CA GLU A 913 70.34 -58.13 -38.44
C GLU A 913 69.93 -59.08 -39.59
N LEU A 914 69.02 -60.03 -39.33
CA LEU A 914 68.46 -60.93 -40.35
C LEU A 914 67.45 -60.21 -41.27
N GLU A 915 66.71 -59.23 -40.76
CA GLU A 915 65.79 -58.44 -41.60
C GLU A 915 66.58 -57.54 -42.56
N GLU A 916 67.67 -56.93 -42.09
CA GLU A 916 68.58 -56.12 -42.92
C GLU A 916 69.33 -56.97 -43.97
N GLU A 917 69.83 -58.17 -43.61
CA GLU A 917 70.42 -59.12 -44.57
C GLU A 917 69.43 -59.50 -45.70
N THR A 918 68.17 -59.75 -45.36
CA THR A 918 67.16 -60.10 -46.39
C THR A 918 66.85 -58.93 -47.34
N VAL A 919 66.77 -57.70 -46.85
CA VAL A 919 66.54 -56.51 -47.69
C VAL A 919 67.69 -56.29 -48.67
N ASP A 920 68.94 -56.43 -48.22
CA ASP A 920 70.11 -56.24 -49.08
C ASP A 920 70.27 -57.37 -50.10
N SER A 921 69.92 -58.62 -49.74
CA SER A 921 69.91 -59.74 -50.69
C SER A 921 68.89 -59.57 -51.83
N VAL A 922 67.69 -59.01 -51.54
CA VAL A 922 66.66 -58.73 -52.55
C VAL A 922 67.07 -57.58 -53.47
N LEU A 923 67.78 -56.57 -52.96
CA LEU A 923 68.27 -55.47 -53.78
C LEU A 923 69.43 -55.89 -54.68
N ALA A 924 70.32 -56.77 -54.22
CA ALA A 924 71.36 -57.34 -55.08
C ALA A 924 70.77 -58.13 -56.26
N ALA A 925 69.74 -58.96 -56.03
CA ALA A 925 69.06 -59.68 -57.10
C ALA A 925 68.35 -58.76 -58.11
N LEU A 926 67.79 -57.63 -57.65
CA LEU A 926 67.21 -56.60 -58.53
C LEU A 926 68.27 -55.80 -59.29
N GLU A 927 69.48 -55.64 -58.76
CA GLU A 927 70.61 -55.06 -59.50
C GLU A 927 71.11 -56.02 -60.59
N GLU A 928 71.16 -57.34 -60.33
CA GLU A 928 71.46 -58.36 -61.36
C GLU A 928 70.40 -58.39 -62.48
N GLU A 929 69.10 -58.40 -62.17
CA GLU A 929 68.02 -58.33 -63.19
C GLU A 929 68.10 -57.05 -64.04
N VAL A 930 68.54 -55.92 -63.47
CA VAL A 930 68.67 -54.65 -64.20
C VAL A 930 69.95 -54.59 -65.02
N GLU A 931 71.05 -55.22 -64.62
CA GLU A 931 72.24 -55.35 -65.47
C GLU A 931 72.03 -56.35 -66.62
N GLU A 932 71.30 -57.47 -66.42
CA GLU A 932 70.91 -58.37 -67.52
C GLU A 932 69.99 -57.69 -68.55
N LEU A 933 69.16 -56.73 -68.14
CA LEU A 933 68.28 -55.96 -69.02
C LEU A 933 68.96 -54.80 -69.78
N ASN A 934 70.25 -54.54 -69.54
CA ASN A 934 71.02 -53.45 -70.18
C ASN A 934 72.24 -53.93 -71.00
N GLN A 935 72.32 -55.23 -71.31
CA GLN A 935 73.31 -55.85 -72.22
C GLN A 935 72.71 -56.21 -73.60
#